data_AF-A0A524NJV2-F1
#
_entry.id   AF-A0A524NJV2-F1
#
_cell.length_a   1.000
_cell.length_b   1.000
_cell.length_c   1.000
_cell.angle_alpha   90.00
_cell.angle_beta   90.00
_cell.angle_gamma   90.00
#
_symmetry.space_group_name_H-M   'P 1'
#
loop_
_entity.id
_entity.type
_entity.pdbx_description
1 polymer ?
#
loop_
_entity_poly.entity_id
_entity_poly.type
_entity_poly.pdbx_seq_one_letter_code
_entity_poly.pdbx_strand_id
1 'polypeptide(L)'
;MTETTLSLPMKRVEDWKSRLIDLSRKNNLLYFHVSKHGNLPITQPDLQRIFDVLVLKKKRLEFWQPQEAKPEIPEKSEANEEDKSKEGKVEAKTLDPPIEANLTHEEPKRPTANQLVSGNLSRMDLERNLKSLQSRSHLDYMERGVRILHAAFGTLNWVDIETKEKVQSPLILVPLELTRETICQPYNIVVPPVEDEAVLNPALQVKLKNDYKIELPPLPEAWEEQKLADYFKLVENAVSEMSWKTEPSVNLGLFSFQKLVIYKDLESNTALVTQHPIIRAISGIKQGNLLLSGLPDEKDVDKIEAPAKTYQVLDADSSQRVSIEYALRGQSFVMKGPPGTGKSQTIANMIAECIANGKSVLFVSAKMAALEVVYKRLSEVGLSHFCLELHSSKANKQQVVAELKRSLDETLIPRKLPSAHEFDMMAEYREVLNGYVAALHEIHPYLQRSVYEVLGILSSLERVPFVPVGLTELGTLTPQKMRELEELVSQLSKVWQVIEEPYFPWVGYRADKYNLEIRSKLLTTLEGINETLHGLVLETEDFSARLGVSPPVSFARLQWLFELSKLLFESPKPEADWLTNPNLDKLLSEARGYLDTSIWIKNTRTNLMERYKPSLFTLVLNRSTEIQLAVSSLNNFLPEVNLEEELLSKREKLLAYLRSTQLNSCKWRETSQVLSQLLGLDCADLTVTKLKRLFRIALLSFAEDKPEPEWFDAKYCEQVQETVSKSKLLYQEHNQIKSRLDEIYNEGI
;
A
#
# COMPACT_ATOMS: atom_id res chain seq x y z
N MET A 1 -56.33 -31.40 -38.47
CA MET A 1 -55.97 -30.32 -37.53
C MET A 1 -54.46 -30.21 -37.58
N THR A 2 -53.95 -29.12 -38.14
CA THR A 2 -52.52 -28.85 -38.33
C THR A 2 -51.86 -28.63 -36.97
N GLU A 3 -50.99 -29.56 -36.55
CA GLU A 3 -50.07 -29.34 -35.45
C GLU A 3 -49.15 -28.17 -35.79
N THR A 4 -49.47 -26.98 -35.30
CA THR A 4 -48.57 -25.83 -35.33
C THR A 4 -47.33 -26.19 -34.54
N THR A 5 -46.22 -26.42 -35.24
CA THR A 5 -44.91 -26.69 -34.66
C THR A 5 -44.46 -25.48 -33.83
N LEU A 6 -44.56 -25.62 -32.51
CA LEU A 6 -44.11 -24.60 -31.55
C LEU A 6 -42.66 -24.19 -31.83
N SER A 7 -42.40 -22.88 -31.87
CA SER A 7 -41.06 -22.33 -32.05
C SER A 7 -40.11 -22.79 -30.92
N LEU A 8 -38.80 -22.87 -31.18
CA LEU A 8 -37.81 -23.31 -30.17
C LEU A 8 -37.91 -22.52 -28.84
N PRO A 9 -38.08 -21.19 -28.82
CA PRO A 9 -38.29 -20.44 -27.58
C PRO A 9 -39.58 -20.82 -26.87
N MET A 10 -40.68 -21.02 -27.61
CA MET A 10 -41.95 -21.45 -27.02
C MET A 10 -41.82 -22.82 -26.35
N LYS A 11 -41.11 -23.77 -26.96
CA LYS A 11 -40.84 -25.08 -26.34
C LYS A 11 -40.03 -24.96 -25.04
N ARG A 12 -39.06 -24.03 -24.99
CA ARG A 12 -38.26 -23.77 -23.78
C ARG A 12 -39.06 -23.09 -22.67
N VAL A 13 -39.92 -22.14 -23.03
CA VAL A 13 -40.83 -21.50 -22.08
C VAL A 13 -41.80 -22.53 -21.50
N GLU A 14 -42.32 -23.45 -22.31
CA GLU A 14 -43.20 -24.52 -21.82
C GLU A 14 -42.45 -25.51 -20.89
N ASP A 15 -41.20 -25.88 -21.22
CA ASP A 15 -40.32 -26.65 -20.32
C ASP A 15 -40.11 -25.91 -18.98
N TRP A 16 -39.79 -24.62 -18.98
CA TRP A 16 -39.66 -23.85 -17.74
C TRP A 16 -40.96 -23.75 -16.95
N LYS A 17 -42.11 -23.55 -17.63
CA LYS A 17 -43.44 -23.56 -17.01
C LYS A 17 -43.70 -24.90 -16.31
N SER A 18 -43.44 -26.02 -16.97
CA SER A 18 -43.65 -27.36 -16.41
C SER A 18 -42.82 -27.61 -15.14
N ARG A 19 -41.62 -27.02 -15.03
CA ARG A 19 -40.76 -27.12 -13.84
C ARG A 19 -41.24 -26.28 -12.66
N LEU A 20 -42.11 -25.31 -12.89
CA LEU A 20 -42.68 -24.44 -11.85
C LEU A 20 -43.93 -25.03 -11.20
N ILE A 21 -44.66 -25.90 -11.91
CA ILE A 21 -45.86 -26.54 -11.38
C ILE A 21 -45.47 -27.79 -10.58
N ASP A 22 -45.68 -27.75 -9.26
CA ASP A 22 -45.58 -28.95 -8.42
C ASP A 22 -46.97 -29.59 -8.30
N LEU A 23 -47.29 -30.55 -9.18
CA LEU A 23 -48.50 -31.38 -9.08
C LEU A 23 -48.24 -32.69 -8.32
N SER A 24 -47.11 -32.82 -7.62
CA SER A 24 -46.77 -34.05 -6.93
C SER A 24 -47.63 -34.26 -5.68
N ARG A 25 -47.65 -35.51 -5.18
CA ARG A 25 -48.30 -35.88 -3.91
C ARG A 25 -47.74 -35.15 -2.68
N LYS A 26 -46.58 -34.49 -2.78
CA LYS A 26 -46.01 -33.68 -1.69
C LYS A 26 -46.67 -32.31 -1.58
N ASN A 27 -47.41 -31.88 -2.60
CA ASN A 27 -48.06 -30.58 -2.59
C ASN A 27 -49.33 -30.62 -1.74
N ASN A 28 -49.26 -30.06 -0.54
CA ASN A 28 -50.39 -29.92 0.39
C ASN A 28 -51.57 -29.11 -0.16
N LEU A 29 -51.38 -28.34 -1.24
CA LEU A 29 -52.48 -27.65 -1.93
C LEU A 29 -53.35 -28.64 -2.73
N LEU A 30 -52.82 -29.78 -3.15
CA LEU A 30 -53.57 -30.79 -3.90
C LEU A 30 -53.90 -32.00 -3.03
N TYR A 31 -52.92 -32.49 -2.28
CA TYR A 31 -53.04 -33.68 -1.46
C TYR A 31 -52.92 -33.29 0.00
N PHE A 32 -53.98 -32.70 0.54
CA PHE A 32 -54.02 -32.24 1.92
C PHE A 32 -54.23 -33.41 2.87
N HIS A 33 -53.34 -33.52 3.84
CA HIS A 33 -53.42 -34.50 4.92
C HIS A 33 -53.38 -33.81 6.27
N VAL A 34 -54.29 -34.18 7.17
CA VAL A 34 -54.25 -33.74 8.57
C VAL A 34 -53.10 -34.49 9.26
N SER A 35 -52.10 -33.75 9.72
CA SER A 35 -50.92 -34.30 10.37
C SER A 35 -50.87 -33.84 11.83
N LYS A 36 -50.45 -34.74 12.73
CA LYS A 36 -50.21 -34.39 14.15
C LYS A 36 -49.19 -33.25 14.33
N HIS A 37 -48.30 -33.03 13.36
CA HIS A 37 -47.18 -32.08 13.46
C HIS A 37 -47.05 -31.11 12.26
N GLY A 38 -48.16 -30.56 11.78
CA GLY A 38 -48.10 -29.56 10.71
C GLY A 38 -49.40 -28.78 10.52
N ASN A 39 -50.43 -29.44 10.00
CA ASN A 39 -51.71 -28.81 9.72
C ASN A 39 -52.60 -28.86 10.96
N LEU A 40 -53.06 -27.71 11.43
CA LEU A 40 -53.82 -27.56 12.66
C LEU A 40 -55.31 -27.37 12.33
N PRO A 41 -56.16 -28.40 12.51
CA PRO A 41 -57.60 -28.27 12.30
C PRO A 41 -58.23 -27.45 13.44
N ILE A 42 -59.11 -26.51 13.08
CA ILE A 42 -59.87 -25.71 14.03
C ILE A 42 -61.29 -26.25 14.13
N THR A 43 -61.73 -26.52 15.35
CA THR A 43 -63.06 -27.09 15.63
C THR A 43 -64.05 -26.03 16.13
N GLN A 44 -63.58 -25.00 16.84
CA GLN A 44 -64.41 -23.90 17.31
C GLN A 44 -63.64 -22.57 17.21
N PRO A 45 -64.30 -21.43 16.93
CA PRO A 45 -65.73 -21.27 16.61
C PRO A 45 -66.08 -21.72 15.17
N ASP A 46 -67.34 -21.59 14.77
CA ASP A 46 -67.82 -21.99 13.43
C ASP A 46 -67.05 -21.30 12.29
N LEU A 47 -66.95 -21.98 11.14
CA LEU A 47 -66.20 -21.57 9.95
C LEU A 47 -66.57 -20.14 9.49
N GLN A 48 -67.86 -19.82 9.42
CA GLN A 48 -68.31 -18.49 9.00
C GLN A 48 -67.86 -17.42 10.00
N ARG A 49 -67.92 -17.70 11.31
CA ARG A 49 -67.53 -16.74 12.33
C ARG A 49 -66.02 -16.47 12.32
N ILE A 50 -65.21 -17.50 12.11
CA ILE A 50 -63.75 -17.33 11.96
C ILE A 50 -63.46 -16.42 10.75
N PHE A 51 -64.11 -16.68 9.62
CA PHE A 51 -63.95 -15.87 8.42
C PHE A 51 -64.39 -14.42 8.62
N ASP A 52 -65.56 -14.18 9.23
CA ASP A 52 -66.07 -12.83 9.49
C ASP A 52 -65.14 -12.03 10.43
N VAL A 53 -64.53 -12.68 11.43
CA VAL A 53 -63.63 -11.99 12.36
C VAL A 53 -62.29 -11.67 11.71
N LEU A 54 -61.74 -12.59 10.93
CA LEU A 54 -60.43 -12.46 10.31
C LEU A 54 -60.45 -11.56 9.06
N VAL A 55 -61.39 -11.79 8.14
CA VAL A 55 -61.47 -11.12 6.84
C VAL A 55 -62.29 -9.83 6.96
N LEU A 56 -63.58 -9.91 7.33
CA LEU A 56 -64.46 -8.73 7.35
C LEU A 56 -64.10 -7.73 8.45
N LYS A 57 -63.85 -8.20 9.68
CA LYS A 57 -63.59 -7.33 10.85
C LYS A 57 -62.11 -7.04 11.09
N LYS A 58 -61.19 -7.78 10.45
CA LYS A 58 -59.73 -7.65 10.60
C LYS A 58 -59.26 -7.65 12.06
N LYS A 59 -59.90 -8.47 12.90
CA LYS A 59 -59.58 -8.58 14.33
C LYS A 59 -58.72 -9.80 14.62
N ARG A 60 -57.90 -9.70 15.67
CA ARG A 60 -57.09 -10.82 16.17
C ARG A 60 -57.95 -11.89 16.83
N LEU A 61 -57.59 -13.15 16.62
CA LEU A 61 -58.13 -14.32 17.31
C LEU A 61 -57.02 -15.00 18.11
N GLU A 62 -57.33 -15.44 19.32
CA GLU A 62 -56.35 -16.04 20.25
C GLU A 62 -56.54 -17.55 20.32
N PHE A 63 -55.50 -18.34 20.54
CA PHE A 63 -55.64 -19.78 20.75
C PHE A 63 -56.05 -20.09 22.20
N TRP A 64 -57.08 -20.93 22.37
CA TRP A 64 -57.43 -21.48 23.67
C TRP A 64 -56.38 -22.50 24.12
N GLN A 65 -55.96 -22.41 25.38
CA GLN A 65 -55.00 -23.34 25.98
C GLN A 65 -55.75 -24.39 26.82
N PRO A 66 -55.68 -25.69 26.46
CA PRO A 66 -56.25 -26.75 27.28
C PRO A 66 -55.61 -26.78 28.67
N GLN A 67 -56.43 -26.95 29.72
CA GLN A 67 -55.92 -27.22 31.07
C GLN A 67 -55.34 -28.63 31.12
N GLU A 68 -54.14 -28.80 31.68
CA GLU A 68 -53.54 -30.11 31.88
C GLU A 68 -54.34 -30.88 32.93
N ALA A 69 -54.88 -32.04 32.53
CA ALA A 69 -55.40 -32.99 33.49
C ALA A 69 -54.24 -33.49 34.36
N LYS A 70 -54.37 -33.40 35.69
CA LYS A 70 -53.42 -34.04 36.61
C LYS A 70 -53.33 -35.53 36.23
N PRO A 71 -52.13 -36.13 36.15
CA PRO A 71 -52.01 -37.54 35.84
C PRO A 71 -52.76 -38.35 36.91
N GLU A 72 -53.78 -39.10 36.48
CA GLU A 72 -54.41 -40.12 37.30
C GLU A 72 -53.31 -41.13 37.69
N ILE A 73 -53.10 -41.28 39.00
CA ILE A 73 -52.15 -42.24 39.56
C ILE A 73 -52.67 -43.64 39.18
N PRO A 74 -51.91 -44.47 38.44
CA PRO A 74 -52.32 -45.83 38.16
C PRO A 74 -52.32 -46.63 39.47
N GLU A 75 -53.42 -47.37 39.73
CA GLU A 75 -53.48 -48.35 40.81
C GLU A 75 -52.32 -49.35 40.67
N LYS A 76 -51.61 -49.55 41.79
CA LYS A 76 -50.49 -50.49 41.89
C LYS A 76 -50.99 -51.91 41.66
N SER A 77 -50.57 -52.54 40.57
CA SER A 77 -50.49 -53.99 40.45
C SER A 77 -49.02 -54.42 40.54
N GLU A 78 -48.78 -55.31 41.50
CA GLU A 78 -47.49 -55.89 41.89
C GLU A 78 -46.77 -56.60 40.73
N ALA A 79 -45.46 -56.37 40.59
CA ALA A 79 -44.50 -57.34 40.05
C ALA A 79 -43.05 -56.92 40.32
N ASN A 80 -42.42 -57.68 41.20
CA ASN A 80 -41.03 -58.15 41.26
C ASN A 80 -39.83 -57.21 41.05
N GLU A 81 -38.99 -57.27 42.09
CA GLU A 81 -37.58 -56.92 42.17
C GLU A 81 -36.74 -57.58 41.07
N GLU A 82 -35.79 -56.85 40.49
CA GLU A 82 -34.41 -57.31 40.35
C GLU A 82 -33.43 -56.17 39.95
N ASP A 83 -32.36 -56.11 40.75
CA ASP A 83 -30.98 -55.65 40.51
C ASP A 83 -30.58 -54.17 40.26
N LYS A 84 -29.93 -53.62 41.32
CA LYS A 84 -28.55 -53.04 41.40
C LYS A 84 -28.02 -52.33 40.14
N SER A 85 -27.45 -51.11 40.18
CA SER A 85 -26.59 -50.51 41.21
C SER A 85 -26.16 -49.09 40.79
N LYS A 86 -25.91 -48.22 41.79
CA LYS A 86 -24.87 -47.16 41.94
C LYS A 86 -24.65 -46.19 40.75
N GLU A 87 -24.60 -44.88 40.91
CA GLU A 87 -23.78 -44.10 41.85
C GLU A 87 -24.09 -42.59 41.67
N GLY A 88 -23.84 -41.76 42.70
CA GLY A 88 -23.67 -40.31 42.52
C GLY A 88 -24.66 -39.39 43.24
N LYS A 89 -24.60 -39.37 44.59
CA LYS A 89 -25.12 -38.25 45.39
C LYS A 89 -24.22 -37.03 45.20
N VAL A 90 -24.79 -35.87 44.86
CA VAL A 90 -24.29 -34.57 45.33
C VAL A 90 -25.50 -33.78 45.81
N GLU A 91 -25.45 -33.43 47.10
CA GLU A 91 -26.43 -32.68 47.86
C GLU A 91 -26.51 -31.23 47.37
N ALA A 92 -27.71 -30.76 47.05
CA ALA A 92 -28.03 -29.34 47.04
C ALA A 92 -29.23 -29.10 47.97
N LYS A 93 -28.97 -28.25 48.96
CA LYS A 93 -29.79 -27.93 50.13
C LYS A 93 -31.24 -27.56 49.76
N THR A 94 -32.16 -28.20 50.46
CA THR A 94 -33.56 -27.81 50.61
C THR A 94 -33.68 -26.40 51.19
N LEU A 95 -34.41 -25.54 50.47
CA LEU A 95 -35.13 -24.41 51.05
C LEU A 95 -36.58 -24.87 51.24
N ASP A 96 -37.06 -24.79 52.48
CA ASP A 96 -38.45 -25.11 52.81
C ASP A 96 -39.43 -24.20 52.03
N PRO A 97 -40.57 -24.74 51.55
CA PRO A 97 -41.56 -23.97 50.79
C PRO A 97 -42.39 -23.09 51.74
N PRO A 98 -42.73 -21.84 51.36
CA PRO A 98 -43.73 -21.09 52.10
C PRO A 98 -45.13 -21.41 51.56
N ILE A 99 -45.97 -21.84 52.52
CA ILE A 99 -47.39 -21.50 52.64
C ILE A 99 -48.34 -22.25 51.70
N GLU A 100 -49.12 -23.15 52.33
CA GLU A 100 -50.38 -23.70 51.84
C GLU A 100 -51.34 -22.57 51.44
N ALA A 101 -51.46 -22.30 50.13
CA ALA A 101 -52.51 -21.46 49.59
C ALA A 101 -53.67 -22.35 49.13
N ASN A 102 -54.77 -22.22 49.87
CA ASN A 102 -56.12 -22.74 49.62
C ASN A 102 -56.41 -23.15 48.17
N LEU A 103 -56.66 -24.45 47.98
CA LEU A 103 -57.26 -25.03 46.79
C LEU A 103 -58.74 -24.62 46.71
N THR A 104 -59.02 -23.43 46.17
CA THR A 104 -60.32 -23.17 45.55
C THR A 104 -60.43 -23.99 44.28
N HIS A 105 -61.40 -24.90 44.23
CA HIS A 105 -61.82 -25.58 43.01
C HIS A 105 -62.24 -24.54 41.95
N GLU A 106 -61.33 -24.14 41.06
CA GLU A 106 -61.70 -23.39 39.85
C GLU A 106 -62.39 -24.37 38.87
N GLU A 107 -63.65 -24.09 38.54
CA GLU A 107 -64.37 -24.76 37.45
C GLU A 107 -63.57 -24.66 36.13
N PRO A 108 -63.63 -25.66 35.23
CA PRO A 108 -62.90 -25.63 33.98
C PRO A 108 -63.32 -24.43 33.12
N LYS A 109 -62.39 -23.50 32.88
CA LYS A 109 -62.60 -22.29 32.06
C LYS A 109 -62.97 -22.68 30.63
N ARG A 110 -64.25 -22.48 30.26
CA ARG A 110 -64.74 -22.69 28.89
C ARG A 110 -64.11 -21.66 27.93
N PRO A 111 -63.82 -22.03 26.67
CA PRO A 111 -63.27 -21.12 25.68
C PRO A 111 -64.22 -19.94 25.43
N THR A 112 -63.67 -18.73 25.33
CA THR A 112 -64.44 -17.52 24.99
C THR A 112 -64.68 -17.42 23.49
N ALA A 113 -65.66 -16.60 23.07
CA ALA A 113 -66.12 -16.55 21.68
C ALA A 113 -65.11 -15.99 20.64
N ASN A 114 -63.94 -15.51 21.09
CA ASN A 114 -62.82 -15.05 20.26
C ASN A 114 -61.59 -15.97 20.36
N GLN A 115 -61.75 -17.14 21.00
CA GLN A 115 -60.69 -18.12 21.14
C GLN A 115 -60.87 -19.29 20.18
N LEU A 116 -59.77 -19.68 19.52
CA LEU A 116 -59.68 -20.80 18.60
C LEU A 116 -59.38 -22.09 19.37
N VAL A 117 -60.18 -23.12 19.13
CA VAL A 117 -59.96 -24.46 19.70
C VAL A 117 -59.48 -25.37 18.59
N SER A 118 -58.35 -26.03 18.83
CA SER A 118 -57.69 -26.91 17.85
C SER A 118 -57.78 -28.37 18.27
N GLY A 119 -58.87 -29.05 17.89
CA GLY A 119 -59.05 -30.49 18.12
C GLY A 119 -58.77 -30.98 19.56
N ASN A 120 -58.51 -32.29 19.71
CA ASN A 120 -58.14 -32.92 20.98
C ASN A 120 -56.61 -32.96 21.16
N LEU A 121 -55.93 -31.81 21.06
CA LEU A 121 -54.49 -31.72 21.26
C LEU A 121 -54.15 -31.39 22.72
N SER A 122 -53.06 -31.96 23.24
CA SER A 122 -52.50 -31.55 24.52
C SER A 122 -51.95 -30.12 24.43
N ARG A 123 -51.84 -29.40 25.56
CA ARG A 123 -51.25 -28.05 25.59
C ARG A 123 -49.83 -28.04 25.01
N MET A 124 -49.02 -29.02 25.39
CA MET A 124 -47.65 -29.15 24.88
C MET A 124 -47.59 -29.37 23.37
N ASP A 125 -48.47 -30.22 22.82
CA ASP A 125 -48.51 -30.48 21.37
C ASP A 125 -49.00 -29.27 20.58
N LEU A 126 -50.01 -28.56 21.11
CA LEU A 126 -50.52 -27.33 20.52
C LEU A 126 -49.41 -26.26 20.47
N GLU A 127 -48.75 -26.00 21.59
CA GLU A 127 -47.67 -25.01 21.65
C GLU A 127 -46.49 -25.39 20.75
N ARG A 128 -46.14 -26.68 20.67
CA ARG A 128 -45.09 -27.19 19.76
C ARG A 128 -45.46 -26.98 18.29
N ASN A 129 -46.71 -27.26 17.91
CA ASN A 129 -47.19 -27.10 16.55
C ASN A 129 -47.23 -25.61 16.15
N LEU A 130 -47.78 -24.75 17.01
CA LEU A 130 -47.83 -23.30 16.78
C LEU A 130 -46.43 -22.70 16.69
N LYS A 131 -45.51 -23.09 17.59
CA LYS A 131 -44.10 -22.67 17.51
C LYS A 131 -43.44 -23.12 16.22
N SER A 132 -43.70 -24.34 15.76
CA SER A 132 -43.15 -24.88 14.51
C SER A 132 -43.69 -24.12 13.29
N LEU A 133 -45.00 -23.87 13.24
CA LEU A 133 -45.65 -23.08 12.18
C LEU A 133 -45.12 -21.65 12.15
N GLN A 134 -45.03 -20.99 13.29
CA GLN A 134 -44.48 -19.64 13.40
C GLN A 134 -43.04 -19.60 12.91
N SER A 135 -42.17 -20.49 13.41
CA SER A 135 -40.75 -20.51 13.07
C SER A 135 -40.54 -20.74 11.58
N ARG A 136 -41.24 -21.73 10.99
CA ARG A 136 -41.13 -22.03 9.55
C ARG A 136 -41.67 -20.90 8.68
N SER A 137 -42.81 -20.33 9.03
CA SER A 137 -43.41 -19.20 8.31
C SER A 137 -42.49 -17.98 8.36
N HIS A 138 -41.94 -17.65 9.54
CA HIS A 138 -41.03 -16.52 9.71
C HIS A 138 -39.71 -16.72 8.96
N LEU A 139 -39.13 -17.93 8.99
CA LEU A 139 -37.93 -18.25 8.22
C LEU A 139 -38.15 -18.11 6.71
N ASP A 140 -39.23 -18.67 6.16
CA ASP A 140 -39.53 -18.57 4.72
C ASP A 140 -39.80 -17.11 4.32
N TYR A 141 -40.44 -16.35 5.19
CA TYR A 141 -40.64 -14.92 5.01
C TYR A 141 -39.31 -14.14 5.02
N MET A 142 -38.40 -14.40 5.94
CA MET A 142 -37.07 -13.76 5.96
C MET A 142 -36.22 -14.15 4.75
N GLU A 143 -36.29 -15.41 4.32
CA GLU A 143 -35.48 -15.90 3.20
C GLU A 143 -35.99 -15.42 1.85
N ARG A 144 -37.31 -15.44 1.62
CA ARG A 144 -37.91 -15.26 0.30
C ARG A 144 -38.91 -14.11 0.22
N GLY A 145 -39.28 -13.50 1.35
CA GLY A 145 -40.32 -12.47 1.41
C GLY A 145 -41.72 -13.04 1.19
N VAL A 146 -41.98 -14.26 1.65
CA VAL A 146 -43.20 -15.00 1.30
C VAL A 146 -43.96 -15.36 2.54
N ARG A 147 -45.25 -15.03 2.57
CA ARG A 147 -46.14 -15.56 3.60
C ARG A 147 -46.68 -16.91 3.12
N ILE A 148 -46.31 -17.97 3.83
CA ILE A 148 -46.76 -19.33 3.53
C ILE A 148 -47.81 -19.84 4.51
N LEU A 149 -47.97 -19.21 5.68
CA LEU A 149 -49.01 -19.59 6.63
C LEU A 149 -50.38 -19.08 6.16
N HIS A 150 -51.32 -19.99 5.93
CA HIS A 150 -52.69 -19.66 5.57
C HIS A 150 -53.70 -20.47 6.39
N ALA A 151 -54.89 -19.91 6.58
CA ALA A 151 -56.10 -20.66 6.91
C ALA A 151 -56.77 -21.13 5.61
N ALA A 152 -56.92 -22.44 5.49
CA ALA A 152 -57.71 -23.10 4.47
C ALA A 152 -59.17 -23.20 4.92
N PHE A 153 -60.06 -22.52 4.20
CA PHE A 153 -61.51 -22.59 4.39
C PHE A 153 -62.12 -23.49 3.32
N GLY A 154 -62.74 -24.58 3.78
CA GLY A 154 -63.36 -25.59 2.95
C GLY A 154 -62.34 -26.51 2.26
N THR A 155 -62.71 -27.77 2.11
CA THR A 155 -61.95 -28.78 1.38
C THR A 155 -62.82 -29.43 0.32
N LEU A 156 -62.28 -29.58 -0.90
CA LEU A 156 -62.89 -30.36 -1.96
C LEU A 156 -62.44 -31.82 -1.83
N ASN A 157 -63.40 -32.74 -1.73
CA ASN A 157 -63.17 -34.18 -1.76
C ASN A 157 -63.38 -34.67 -3.19
N TRP A 158 -62.29 -34.96 -3.90
CA TRP A 158 -62.28 -35.36 -5.31
C TRP A 158 -61.51 -36.66 -5.54
N VAL A 159 -61.65 -37.23 -6.74
CA VAL A 159 -60.97 -38.48 -7.13
C VAL A 159 -59.95 -38.18 -8.20
N ASP A 160 -58.70 -38.52 -7.94
CA ASP A 160 -57.60 -38.33 -8.87
C ASP A 160 -57.68 -39.35 -10.03
N ILE A 161 -57.67 -38.90 -11.28
CA ILE A 161 -57.78 -39.78 -12.47
C ILE A 161 -56.60 -40.75 -12.56
N GLU A 162 -55.40 -40.30 -12.23
CA GLU A 162 -54.18 -41.10 -12.39
C GLU A 162 -54.13 -42.25 -11.39
N THR A 163 -54.64 -42.02 -10.18
CA THR A 163 -54.45 -42.93 -9.04
C THR A 163 -55.74 -43.58 -8.59
N LYS A 164 -56.89 -43.02 -8.97
CA LYS A 164 -58.26 -43.39 -8.55
C LYS A 164 -58.48 -43.31 -7.03
N GLU A 165 -57.61 -42.62 -6.31
CA GLU A 165 -57.73 -42.42 -4.86
C GLU A 165 -58.60 -41.20 -4.56
N LYS A 166 -59.33 -41.25 -3.43
CA LYS A 166 -60.05 -40.09 -2.89
C LYS A 166 -59.05 -39.18 -2.19
N VAL A 167 -59.01 -37.93 -2.61
CA VAL A 167 -58.07 -36.91 -2.14
C VAL A 167 -58.81 -35.65 -1.71
N GLN A 168 -58.19 -34.88 -0.82
CA GLN A 168 -58.76 -33.64 -0.29
C GLN A 168 -57.87 -32.47 -0.66
N SER A 169 -58.44 -31.38 -1.19
CA SER A 169 -57.71 -30.14 -1.47
C SER A 169 -58.39 -28.93 -0.82
N PRO A 170 -57.64 -28.02 -0.19
CA PRO A 170 -58.18 -26.75 0.27
C PRO A 170 -58.82 -25.95 -0.86
N LEU A 171 -59.91 -25.23 -0.58
CA LEU A 171 -60.58 -24.38 -1.57
C LEU A 171 -60.09 -22.93 -1.48
N ILE A 172 -60.32 -22.30 -0.34
CA ILE A 172 -60.03 -20.87 -0.12
C ILE A 172 -58.88 -20.76 0.88
N LEU A 173 -57.89 -19.94 0.56
CA LEU A 173 -56.71 -19.71 1.37
C LEU A 173 -56.68 -18.24 1.82
N VAL A 174 -56.66 -18.03 3.13
CA VAL A 174 -56.56 -16.71 3.75
C VAL A 174 -55.19 -16.61 4.42
N PRO A 175 -54.32 -15.66 4.06
CA PRO A 175 -53.00 -15.54 4.67
C PRO A 175 -53.13 -15.16 6.15
N LEU A 176 -52.25 -15.72 6.98
CA LEU A 176 -52.23 -15.47 8.42
C LEU A 176 -50.84 -15.10 8.90
N GLU A 177 -50.81 -14.25 9.93
CA GLU A 177 -49.63 -13.97 10.73
C GLU A 177 -49.83 -14.49 12.15
N LEU A 178 -48.87 -15.29 12.62
CA LEU A 178 -48.90 -15.90 13.95
C LEU A 178 -47.96 -15.14 14.88
N THR A 179 -48.51 -14.47 15.88
CA THR A 179 -47.77 -13.63 16.83
C THR A 179 -48.05 -14.03 18.27
N ARG A 180 -47.20 -13.58 19.18
CA ARG A 180 -47.35 -13.76 20.63
C ARG A 180 -46.62 -12.61 21.32
N GLU A 181 -47.31 -11.87 22.19
CA GLU A 181 -46.74 -10.66 22.81
C GLU A 181 -45.68 -11.02 23.86
N THR A 182 -45.92 -12.07 24.66
CA THR A 182 -44.98 -12.53 25.70
C THR A 182 -44.99 -14.05 25.84
N ILE A 183 -43.98 -14.61 26.50
CA ILE A 183 -43.88 -16.06 26.70
C ILE A 183 -45.08 -16.59 27.54
N CYS A 184 -45.72 -15.77 28.36
CA CYS A 184 -46.83 -16.23 29.20
C CYS A 184 -48.21 -16.12 28.53
N GLN A 185 -48.31 -15.45 27.38
CA GLN A 185 -49.58 -15.24 26.67
C GLN A 185 -49.82 -16.28 25.56
N PRO A 186 -51.09 -16.52 25.19
CA PRO A 186 -51.44 -17.38 24.07
C PRO A 186 -50.92 -16.81 22.74
N TYR A 187 -50.83 -17.69 21.74
CA TYR A 187 -50.58 -17.27 20.37
C TYR A 187 -51.84 -16.63 19.78
N ASN A 188 -51.64 -15.65 18.90
CA ASN A 188 -52.70 -14.91 18.25
C ASN A 188 -52.50 -14.98 16.74
N ILE A 189 -53.60 -15.06 15.98
CA ILE A 189 -53.60 -14.93 14.52
C ILE A 189 -54.31 -13.66 14.09
N VAL A 190 -53.82 -13.09 12.99
CA VAL A 190 -54.41 -11.95 12.30
C VAL A 190 -54.17 -12.11 10.80
N VAL A 191 -55.07 -11.56 9.99
CA VAL A 191 -54.84 -11.42 8.54
C VAL A 191 -53.88 -10.23 8.35
N PRO A 192 -52.69 -10.44 7.78
CA PRO A 192 -51.77 -9.35 7.52
C PRO A 192 -52.37 -8.40 6.45
N PRO A 193 -51.90 -7.15 6.36
CA PRO A 193 -52.31 -6.25 5.29
C PRO A 193 -51.81 -6.78 3.94
N VAL A 194 -52.68 -7.43 3.18
CA VAL A 194 -52.44 -8.01 1.84
C VAL A 194 -53.48 -7.50 0.84
N GLU A 195 -53.18 -7.57 -0.46
CA GLU A 195 -54.12 -7.15 -1.52
C GLU A 195 -55.34 -8.08 -1.60
N ASP A 196 -55.09 -9.39 -1.75
CA ASP A 196 -56.13 -10.40 -1.77
C ASP A 196 -56.25 -11.05 -0.39
N GLU A 197 -57.29 -10.69 0.36
CA GLU A 197 -57.55 -11.21 1.70
C GLU A 197 -57.95 -12.69 1.69
N ALA A 198 -58.48 -13.17 0.57
CA ALA A 198 -58.80 -14.56 0.32
C ALA A 198 -58.45 -14.91 -1.12
N VAL A 199 -57.73 -16.01 -1.32
CA VAL A 199 -57.27 -16.48 -2.63
C VAL A 199 -57.78 -17.90 -2.85
N LEU A 200 -58.27 -18.21 -4.04
CA LEU A 200 -58.56 -19.60 -4.40
C LEU A 200 -57.29 -20.37 -4.57
N ASN A 201 -57.30 -21.61 -4.09
CA ASN A 201 -56.19 -22.53 -4.25
C ASN A 201 -55.72 -22.60 -5.72
N PRO A 202 -54.56 -21.98 -6.06
CA PRO A 202 -54.16 -21.87 -7.45
C PRO A 202 -53.74 -23.23 -8.03
N ALA A 203 -53.22 -24.14 -7.19
CA ALA A 203 -52.81 -25.46 -7.63
C ALA A 203 -54.02 -26.28 -8.06
N LEU A 204 -55.09 -26.22 -7.25
CA LEU A 204 -56.35 -26.88 -7.57
C LEU A 204 -56.97 -26.32 -8.85
N GLN A 205 -56.97 -25.00 -9.04
CA GLN A 205 -57.45 -24.38 -10.29
C GLN A 205 -56.72 -24.94 -11.52
N VAL A 206 -55.38 -25.02 -11.46
CA VAL A 206 -54.56 -25.54 -12.57
C VAL A 206 -54.82 -27.03 -12.78
N LYS A 207 -54.88 -27.85 -11.73
CA LYS A 207 -55.15 -29.29 -11.81
C LYS A 207 -56.52 -29.57 -12.43
N LEU A 208 -57.56 -28.87 -11.97
CA LEU A 208 -58.92 -29.02 -12.49
C LEU A 208 -59.05 -28.55 -13.95
N LYS A 209 -58.42 -27.43 -14.29
CA LYS A 209 -58.43 -26.92 -15.67
C LYS A 209 -57.65 -27.81 -16.64
N ASN A 210 -56.49 -28.32 -16.24
CA ASN A 210 -55.63 -29.11 -17.12
C ASN A 210 -56.19 -30.53 -17.32
N ASP A 211 -56.50 -31.22 -16.23
CA ASP A 211 -56.81 -32.65 -16.24
C ASP A 211 -58.30 -32.94 -16.42
N TYR A 212 -59.16 -32.06 -15.90
CA TYR A 212 -60.63 -32.27 -15.87
C TYR A 212 -61.41 -31.29 -16.74
N LYS A 213 -60.77 -30.24 -17.29
CA LYS A 213 -61.42 -29.14 -18.04
C LYS A 213 -62.52 -28.41 -17.24
N ILE A 214 -62.41 -28.43 -15.91
CA ILE A 214 -63.33 -27.73 -15.00
C ILE A 214 -62.67 -26.42 -14.58
N GLU A 215 -63.40 -25.31 -14.70
CA GLU A 215 -63.00 -24.03 -14.16
C GLU A 215 -63.80 -23.72 -12.89
N LEU A 216 -63.10 -23.43 -11.80
CA LEU A 216 -63.75 -23.02 -10.55
C LEU A 216 -64.29 -21.60 -10.69
N PRO A 217 -65.49 -21.30 -10.12
CA PRO A 217 -66.03 -19.96 -10.12
C PRO A 217 -65.06 -18.99 -9.42
N PRO A 218 -64.91 -17.73 -9.90
CA PRO A 218 -64.07 -16.75 -9.22
C PRO A 218 -64.66 -16.39 -7.85
N LEU A 219 -63.81 -15.90 -6.95
CA LEU A 219 -64.29 -15.36 -5.67
C LEU A 219 -65.10 -14.09 -5.89
N PRO A 220 -66.07 -13.79 -5.01
CA PRO A 220 -66.79 -12.51 -5.04
C PRO A 220 -65.81 -11.34 -4.80
N GLU A 221 -66.06 -10.20 -5.45
CA GLU A 221 -65.28 -8.97 -5.23
C GLU A 221 -65.41 -8.44 -3.78
N ALA A 222 -66.57 -8.69 -3.15
CA ALA A 222 -66.83 -8.34 -1.76
C ALA A 222 -67.58 -9.47 -1.03
N TRP A 223 -67.06 -9.87 0.13
CA TRP A 223 -67.65 -10.90 0.98
C TRP A 223 -68.81 -10.40 1.87
N GLU A 224 -69.18 -9.12 1.79
CA GLU A 224 -70.27 -8.54 2.59
C GLU A 224 -71.65 -9.05 2.17
N GLU A 225 -71.82 -9.42 0.89
CA GLU A 225 -73.11 -9.81 0.30
C GLU A 225 -73.30 -11.33 0.14
N GLN A 226 -72.23 -12.13 0.24
CA GLN A 226 -72.26 -13.59 0.02
C GLN A 226 -71.56 -14.36 1.14
N LYS A 227 -72.19 -15.44 1.64
CA LYS A 227 -71.60 -16.31 2.67
C LYS A 227 -70.71 -17.38 2.06
N LEU A 228 -69.76 -17.91 2.83
CA LEU A 228 -68.88 -19.00 2.39
C LEU A 228 -69.67 -20.25 1.95
N ALA A 229 -70.77 -20.54 2.64
CA ALA A 229 -71.64 -21.67 2.32
C ALA A 229 -72.28 -21.55 0.92
N ASP A 230 -72.56 -20.33 0.46
CA ASP A 230 -73.12 -20.10 -0.88
C ASP A 230 -72.07 -20.35 -1.96
N TYR A 231 -70.82 -19.94 -1.70
CA TYR A 231 -69.70 -20.25 -2.57
C TYR A 231 -69.43 -21.75 -2.67
N PHE A 232 -69.48 -22.50 -1.55
CA PHE A 232 -69.31 -23.96 -1.58
C PHE A 232 -70.38 -24.65 -2.44
N LYS A 233 -71.63 -24.18 -2.42
CA LYS A 233 -72.67 -24.68 -3.34
C LYS A 233 -72.37 -24.39 -4.80
N LEU A 234 -71.82 -23.21 -5.12
CA LEU A 234 -71.40 -22.89 -6.49
C LEU A 234 -70.30 -23.83 -6.98
N VAL A 235 -69.33 -24.14 -6.11
CA VAL A 235 -68.28 -25.11 -6.42
C VAL A 235 -68.86 -26.52 -6.61
N GLU A 236 -69.76 -26.97 -5.73
CA GLU A 236 -70.44 -28.27 -5.88
C GLU A 236 -71.24 -28.39 -7.18
N ASN A 237 -71.91 -27.32 -7.60
CA ASN A 237 -72.61 -27.28 -8.89
C ASN A 237 -71.63 -27.45 -10.06
N ALA A 238 -70.46 -26.81 -10.00
CA ALA A 238 -69.43 -26.89 -11.04
C ALA A 238 -68.78 -28.29 -11.14
N VAL A 239 -68.78 -29.06 -10.05
CA VAL A 239 -68.20 -30.43 -10.01
C VAL A 239 -69.26 -31.54 -9.94
N SER A 240 -70.54 -31.19 -10.13
CA SER A 240 -71.67 -32.10 -9.93
C SER A 240 -71.62 -33.36 -10.81
N GLU A 241 -71.12 -33.24 -12.05
CA GLU A 241 -70.95 -34.37 -12.98
C GLU A 241 -70.01 -35.46 -12.45
N MET A 242 -69.07 -35.10 -11.57
CA MET A 242 -68.03 -36.00 -11.05
C MET A 242 -68.38 -36.63 -9.68
N SER A 243 -69.55 -36.31 -9.11
CA SER A 243 -69.96 -36.76 -7.76
C SER A 243 -69.01 -36.34 -6.63
N TRP A 244 -68.26 -35.26 -6.80
CA TRP A 244 -67.39 -34.70 -5.78
C TRP A 244 -68.17 -33.81 -4.80
N LYS A 245 -67.65 -33.66 -3.58
CA LYS A 245 -68.33 -32.91 -2.52
C LYS A 245 -67.39 -31.93 -1.85
N THR A 246 -67.94 -30.83 -1.37
CA THR A 246 -67.20 -29.90 -0.52
C THR A 246 -67.50 -30.19 0.95
N GLU A 247 -66.48 -30.05 1.79
CA GLU A 247 -66.58 -30.25 3.23
C GLU A 247 -66.22 -28.94 3.94
N PRO A 248 -67.11 -28.37 4.76
CA PRO A 248 -66.81 -27.15 5.51
C PRO A 248 -65.81 -27.48 6.62
N SER A 249 -64.58 -27.02 6.46
CA SER A 249 -63.49 -27.22 7.42
C SER A 249 -62.59 -25.99 7.48
N VAL A 250 -61.98 -25.73 8.64
CA VAL A 250 -60.97 -24.68 8.80
C VAL A 250 -59.67 -25.33 9.24
N ASN A 251 -58.62 -25.19 8.43
CA ASN A 251 -57.32 -25.79 8.72
C ASN A 251 -56.23 -24.74 8.58
N LEU A 252 -55.37 -24.59 9.58
CA LEU A 252 -54.17 -23.76 9.46
C LEU A 252 -53.02 -24.62 8.97
N GLY A 253 -52.27 -24.12 7.99
CA GLY A 253 -51.15 -24.86 7.43
C GLY A 253 -50.19 -23.97 6.65
N LEU A 254 -49.06 -24.57 6.28
CA LEU A 254 -48.08 -23.94 5.40
C LEU A 254 -48.42 -24.31 3.96
N PHE A 255 -48.87 -23.33 3.19
CA PHE A 255 -49.27 -23.44 1.80
C PHE A 255 -48.43 -22.48 0.96
N SER A 256 -47.61 -23.02 0.05
CA SER A 256 -46.74 -22.22 -0.82
C SER A 256 -47.15 -22.42 -2.27
N PHE A 257 -47.62 -21.35 -2.93
CA PHE A 257 -48.08 -21.36 -4.32
C PHE A 257 -47.44 -20.26 -5.19
N GLN A 258 -46.35 -19.63 -4.73
CA GLN A 258 -45.74 -18.53 -5.47
C GLN A 258 -45.24 -18.91 -6.86
N LYS A 259 -44.74 -20.14 -7.02
CA LYS A 259 -44.31 -20.65 -8.33
C LYS A 259 -45.47 -20.67 -9.33
N LEU A 260 -46.71 -20.85 -8.87
CA LEU A 260 -47.89 -20.81 -9.73
C LEU A 260 -48.25 -19.38 -10.17
N VAL A 261 -47.92 -18.37 -9.37
CA VAL A 261 -48.06 -16.97 -9.79
C VAL A 261 -47.08 -16.68 -10.93
N ILE A 262 -45.82 -17.12 -10.80
CA ILE A 262 -44.81 -17.02 -11.86
C ILE A 262 -45.25 -17.81 -13.11
N TYR A 263 -45.85 -18.99 -12.93
CA TYR A 263 -46.41 -19.77 -14.03
C TYR A 263 -47.49 -19.00 -14.79
N LYS A 264 -48.47 -18.42 -14.07
CA LYS A 264 -49.57 -17.64 -14.68
C LYS A 264 -49.02 -16.40 -15.39
N ASP A 265 -48.01 -15.74 -14.82
CA ASP A 265 -47.36 -14.58 -15.44
C ASP A 265 -46.64 -14.96 -16.74
N LEU A 266 -45.85 -16.05 -16.73
CA LEU A 266 -45.20 -16.57 -17.93
C LEU A 266 -46.21 -16.97 -19.00
N GLU A 267 -47.33 -17.58 -18.61
CA GLU A 267 -48.41 -17.96 -19.52
C GLU A 267 -49.04 -16.71 -20.16
N SER A 268 -49.41 -15.71 -19.36
CA SER A 268 -50.03 -14.46 -19.82
C SER A 268 -49.10 -13.66 -20.74
N ASN A 269 -47.79 -13.68 -20.46
CA ASN A 269 -46.78 -12.89 -21.16
C ASN A 269 -45.92 -13.69 -22.16
N THR A 270 -46.37 -14.89 -22.56
CA THR A 270 -45.62 -15.81 -23.43
C THR A 270 -45.11 -15.12 -24.71
N ALA A 271 -45.94 -14.28 -25.34
CA ALA A 271 -45.58 -13.59 -26.58
C ALA A 271 -44.40 -12.61 -26.39
N LEU A 272 -44.37 -11.86 -25.29
CA LEU A 272 -43.30 -10.91 -24.97
C LEU A 272 -42.00 -11.64 -24.62
N VAL A 273 -42.10 -12.66 -23.76
CA VAL A 273 -40.95 -13.46 -23.28
C VAL A 273 -40.23 -14.13 -24.45
N THR A 274 -40.98 -14.71 -25.40
CA THR A 274 -40.41 -15.43 -26.54
C THR A 274 -39.75 -14.51 -27.58
N GLN A 275 -40.12 -13.22 -27.62
CA GLN A 275 -39.50 -12.23 -28.50
C GLN A 275 -38.22 -11.62 -27.91
N HIS A 276 -38.06 -11.64 -26.59
CA HIS A 276 -36.95 -10.98 -25.90
C HIS A 276 -35.56 -11.54 -26.31
N PRO A 277 -34.59 -10.69 -26.70
CA PRO A 277 -33.28 -11.13 -27.20
C PRO A 277 -32.54 -12.10 -26.25
N ILE A 278 -32.44 -11.74 -24.98
CA ILE A 278 -31.74 -12.56 -23.97
C ILE A 278 -32.41 -13.92 -23.78
N ILE A 279 -33.75 -13.97 -23.76
CA ILE A 279 -34.48 -15.22 -23.56
C ILE A 279 -34.30 -16.15 -24.75
N ARG A 280 -34.28 -15.60 -25.97
CA ARG A 280 -33.98 -16.35 -27.19
C ARG A 280 -32.56 -16.90 -27.17
N ALA A 281 -31.59 -16.12 -26.70
CA ALA A 281 -30.22 -16.57 -26.55
C ALA A 281 -30.07 -17.70 -25.51
N ILE A 282 -30.70 -17.56 -24.34
CA ILE A 282 -30.76 -18.62 -23.31
C ILE A 282 -31.47 -19.87 -23.85
N SER A 283 -32.44 -19.70 -24.76
CA SER A 283 -33.14 -20.80 -25.43
C SER A 283 -32.28 -21.53 -26.47
N GLY A 284 -31.06 -21.04 -26.76
CA GLY A 284 -30.12 -21.64 -27.71
C GLY A 284 -30.19 -21.06 -29.12
N ILE A 285 -30.95 -19.99 -29.34
CA ILE A 285 -30.94 -19.27 -30.63
C ILE A 285 -29.68 -18.40 -30.65
N LYS A 286 -28.77 -18.69 -31.57
CA LYS A 286 -27.62 -17.83 -31.86
C LYS A 286 -28.13 -16.51 -32.45
N GLN A 287 -28.34 -15.51 -31.60
CA GLN A 287 -28.61 -14.15 -32.03
C GLN A 287 -27.31 -13.41 -32.28
N GLY A 288 -27.31 -12.53 -33.29
CA GLY A 288 -26.23 -11.58 -33.53
C GLY A 288 -26.21 -10.48 -32.47
N ASN A 289 -25.00 -10.23 -31.93
CA ASN A 289 -24.57 -9.13 -31.07
C ASN A 289 -25.49 -8.75 -29.89
N LEU A 290 -25.47 -9.58 -28.84
CA LEU A 290 -25.89 -9.16 -27.48
C LEU A 290 -24.87 -8.25 -26.79
N LEU A 291 -23.66 -8.18 -27.34
CA LEU A 291 -22.59 -7.31 -26.85
C LEU A 291 -22.64 -6.00 -27.62
N LEU A 292 -22.76 -4.91 -26.88
CA LEU A 292 -22.59 -3.56 -27.40
C LEU A 292 -21.12 -3.35 -27.80
N SER A 293 -20.90 -2.55 -28.85
CA SER A 293 -19.55 -2.18 -29.29
C SER A 293 -18.92 -1.15 -28.34
N GLY A 294 -17.60 -1.23 -28.17
CA GLY A 294 -16.83 -0.23 -27.42
C GLY A 294 -16.88 -0.37 -25.90
N LEU A 295 -17.31 -1.50 -25.36
CA LEU A 295 -17.28 -1.77 -23.91
C LEU A 295 -15.84 -1.65 -23.36
N PRO A 296 -15.63 -0.92 -22.27
CA PRO A 296 -14.31 -0.69 -21.71
C PRO A 296 -13.73 -1.91 -21.00
N ASP A 297 -12.40 -1.99 -20.96
CA ASP A 297 -11.69 -2.91 -20.08
C ASP A 297 -11.32 -2.22 -18.76
N GLU A 298 -10.96 -3.01 -17.75
CA GLU A 298 -10.60 -2.57 -16.40
C GLU A 298 -9.51 -1.49 -16.39
N LYS A 299 -8.56 -1.60 -17.33
CA LYS A 299 -7.42 -0.68 -17.47
C LYS A 299 -7.79 0.69 -18.05
N ASP A 300 -8.94 0.78 -18.71
CA ASP A 300 -9.34 1.97 -19.45
C ASP A 300 -10.45 2.76 -18.74
N VAL A 301 -11.02 2.23 -17.66
CA VAL A 301 -12.12 2.84 -16.89
C VAL A 301 -11.88 4.30 -16.53
N ASP A 302 -10.65 4.63 -16.14
CA ASP A 302 -10.28 5.98 -15.71
C ASP A 302 -10.21 7.00 -16.85
N LYS A 303 -10.13 6.52 -18.10
CA LYS A 303 -10.10 7.34 -19.32
C LYS A 303 -11.49 7.62 -19.88
N ILE A 304 -12.51 6.93 -19.40
CA ILE A 304 -13.88 7.01 -19.95
C ILE A 304 -14.53 8.31 -19.51
N GLU A 305 -14.57 8.54 -18.20
CA GLU A 305 -15.39 9.60 -17.61
C GLU A 305 -14.57 10.39 -16.58
N ALA A 306 -14.66 11.72 -16.69
CA ALA A 306 -13.99 12.63 -15.77
C ALA A 306 -14.56 12.51 -14.34
N PRO A 307 -13.76 12.79 -13.29
CA PRO A 307 -14.25 12.78 -11.91
C PRO A 307 -15.53 13.60 -11.70
N ALA A 308 -15.64 14.75 -12.37
CA ALA A 308 -16.80 15.65 -12.29
C ALA A 308 -18.12 15.06 -12.82
N LYS A 309 -18.06 13.98 -13.59
CA LYS A 309 -19.22 13.30 -14.19
C LYS A 309 -19.44 11.90 -13.61
N THR A 310 -18.74 11.58 -12.52
CA THR A 310 -18.91 10.33 -11.79
C THR A 310 -19.79 10.56 -10.56
N TYR A 311 -20.83 9.76 -10.39
CA TYR A 311 -21.83 9.88 -9.31
C TYR A 311 -21.83 8.66 -8.37
N GLN A 312 -20.70 7.97 -8.28
CA GLN A 312 -20.47 6.90 -7.32
C GLN A 312 -20.53 7.44 -5.89
N VAL A 313 -21.31 6.80 -5.04
CA VAL A 313 -21.59 7.23 -3.67
C VAL A 313 -20.80 6.45 -2.61
N LEU A 314 -20.16 5.36 -3.03
CA LEU A 314 -19.30 4.49 -2.24
C LEU A 314 -18.03 4.19 -3.04
N ASP A 315 -16.97 3.75 -2.37
CA ASP A 315 -15.72 3.36 -3.04
C ASP A 315 -15.97 2.27 -4.08
N ALA A 316 -15.21 2.27 -5.17
CA ALA A 316 -15.28 1.23 -6.19
C ALA A 316 -13.89 0.98 -6.77
N ASP A 317 -13.48 -0.29 -6.78
CA ASP A 317 -12.31 -0.71 -7.54
C ASP A 317 -12.59 -0.67 -9.05
N SER A 318 -11.54 -0.87 -9.84
CA SER A 318 -11.59 -0.83 -11.30
C SER A 318 -12.59 -1.84 -11.88
N SER A 319 -12.64 -3.08 -11.36
CA SER A 319 -13.59 -4.11 -11.80
C SER A 319 -15.07 -3.75 -11.52
N GLN A 320 -15.32 -3.11 -10.37
CA GLN A 320 -16.64 -2.63 -9.99
C GLN A 320 -17.08 -1.46 -10.88
N ARG A 321 -16.15 -0.55 -11.20
CA ARG A 321 -16.41 0.58 -12.09
C ARG A 321 -16.68 0.16 -13.54
N VAL A 322 -15.98 -0.86 -14.07
CA VAL A 322 -16.34 -1.47 -15.38
C VAL A 322 -17.80 -1.93 -15.37
N SER A 323 -18.21 -2.60 -14.29
CA SER A 323 -19.57 -3.13 -14.19
C SER A 323 -20.62 -2.03 -14.16
N ILE A 324 -20.34 -0.92 -13.44
CA ILE A 324 -21.19 0.26 -13.42
C ILE A 324 -21.32 0.86 -14.83
N GLU A 325 -20.21 1.00 -15.54
CA GLU A 325 -20.18 1.56 -16.88
C GLU A 325 -20.92 0.69 -17.90
N TYR A 326 -20.83 -0.64 -17.77
CA TYR A 326 -21.61 -1.57 -18.59
C TYR A 326 -23.12 -1.33 -18.41
N ALA A 327 -23.57 -1.15 -17.17
CA ALA A 327 -24.96 -0.85 -16.88
C ALA A 327 -25.39 0.51 -17.43
N LEU A 328 -24.54 1.54 -17.32
CA LEU A 328 -24.80 2.87 -17.88
C LEU A 328 -24.95 2.85 -19.40
N ARG A 329 -24.20 2.00 -20.11
CA ARG A 329 -24.33 1.81 -21.55
C ARG A 329 -25.51 0.93 -21.96
N GLY A 330 -26.22 0.33 -21.01
CA GLY A 330 -27.33 -0.59 -21.27
C GLY A 330 -26.89 -2.00 -21.65
N GLN A 331 -25.64 -2.38 -21.38
CA GLN A 331 -25.16 -3.74 -21.58
C GLN A 331 -25.80 -4.67 -20.55
N SER A 332 -26.35 -5.80 -21.01
CA SER A 332 -26.74 -6.89 -20.11
C SER A 332 -25.54 -7.78 -19.79
N PHE A 333 -25.24 -7.99 -18.52
CA PHE A 333 -24.09 -8.78 -18.08
C PHE A 333 -24.37 -9.53 -16.77
N VAL A 334 -23.51 -10.49 -16.46
CA VAL A 334 -23.53 -11.24 -15.19
C VAL A 334 -22.31 -10.83 -14.38
N MET A 335 -22.55 -10.20 -13.24
CA MET A 335 -21.50 -9.87 -12.27
C MET A 335 -21.19 -11.09 -11.38
N LYS A 336 -19.95 -11.57 -11.42
CA LYS A 336 -19.48 -12.67 -10.57
C LYS A 336 -18.47 -12.13 -9.57
N GLY A 337 -18.64 -12.47 -8.30
CA GLY A 337 -17.67 -12.14 -7.26
C GLY A 337 -17.78 -13.08 -6.06
N PRO A 338 -16.68 -13.50 -5.43
CA PRO A 338 -16.68 -14.20 -4.14
C PRO A 338 -17.45 -13.43 -3.03
N PRO A 339 -17.90 -14.08 -1.95
CA PRO A 339 -18.46 -13.37 -0.80
C PRO A 339 -17.45 -12.35 -0.24
N GLY A 340 -17.91 -11.15 0.11
CA GLY A 340 -17.06 -10.07 0.63
C GLY A 340 -16.49 -9.10 -0.43
N THR A 341 -16.56 -9.40 -1.73
CA THR A 341 -15.99 -8.53 -2.79
C THR A 341 -16.86 -7.33 -3.19
N GLY A 342 -17.60 -6.75 -2.25
CA GLY A 342 -18.33 -5.50 -2.51
C GLY A 342 -19.53 -5.56 -3.45
N LYS A 343 -20.09 -6.72 -3.84
CA LYS A 343 -21.23 -6.77 -4.80
C LYS A 343 -22.40 -5.81 -4.47
N SER A 344 -22.83 -5.76 -3.21
CA SER A 344 -23.90 -4.84 -2.78
C SER A 344 -23.48 -3.37 -2.86
N GLN A 345 -22.18 -3.08 -2.69
CA GLN A 345 -21.59 -1.76 -2.91
C GLN A 345 -21.68 -1.36 -4.38
N THR A 346 -21.30 -2.27 -5.27
CA THR A 346 -21.36 -2.05 -6.71
C THR A 346 -22.79 -1.83 -7.18
N ILE A 347 -23.76 -2.58 -6.64
CA ILE A 347 -25.19 -2.38 -6.94
C ILE A 347 -25.65 -0.98 -6.49
N ALA A 348 -25.30 -0.56 -5.26
CA ALA A 348 -25.67 0.77 -4.76
C ALA A 348 -25.08 1.90 -5.63
N ASN A 349 -23.81 1.80 -6.02
CA ASN A 349 -23.18 2.75 -6.93
C ASN A 349 -23.83 2.75 -8.32
N MET A 350 -24.18 1.57 -8.84
CA MET A 350 -24.84 1.44 -10.13
C MET A 350 -26.25 2.06 -10.13
N ILE A 351 -26.98 1.94 -9.01
CA ILE A 351 -28.27 2.62 -8.80
C ILE A 351 -28.07 4.13 -8.75
N ALA A 352 -27.10 4.61 -7.96
CA ALA A 352 -26.82 6.05 -7.83
C ALA A 352 -26.46 6.69 -9.18
N GLU A 353 -25.60 6.03 -9.96
CA GLU A 353 -25.19 6.46 -11.30
C GLU A 353 -26.36 6.46 -12.29
N CYS A 354 -27.22 5.45 -12.26
CA CYS A 354 -28.43 5.43 -13.07
C CYS A 354 -29.39 6.57 -12.72
N ILE A 355 -29.61 6.83 -11.43
CA ILE A 355 -30.48 7.92 -10.95
C ILE A 355 -29.92 9.27 -11.37
N ALA A 356 -28.61 9.49 -11.22
CA ALA A 356 -27.95 10.72 -11.63
C ALA A 356 -28.09 10.99 -13.15
N ASN A 357 -28.13 9.92 -13.95
CA ASN A 357 -28.39 9.98 -15.39
C ASN A 357 -29.89 9.97 -15.76
N GLY A 358 -30.79 10.19 -14.80
CA GLY A 358 -32.23 10.29 -15.03
C GLY A 358 -32.93 8.97 -15.37
N LYS A 359 -32.32 7.82 -15.06
CA LYS A 359 -32.89 6.50 -15.33
C LYS A 359 -33.65 5.96 -14.13
N SER A 360 -34.77 5.27 -14.39
CA SER A 360 -35.46 4.46 -13.38
C SER A 360 -34.80 3.09 -13.22
N VAL A 361 -34.64 2.61 -11.99
CA VAL A 361 -34.03 1.31 -11.70
C VAL A 361 -35.01 0.43 -10.93
N LEU A 362 -35.25 -0.79 -11.42
CA LEU A 362 -35.95 -1.84 -10.70
C LEU A 362 -34.93 -2.85 -10.17
N PHE A 363 -34.73 -2.87 -8.86
CA PHE A 363 -33.86 -3.86 -8.21
C PHE A 363 -34.68 -5.03 -7.67
N VAL A 364 -34.42 -6.23 -8.20
CA VAL A 364 -35.13 -7.47 -7.82
C VAL A 364 -34.14 -8.45 -7.19
N SER A 365 -34.54 -9.06 -6.07
CA SER A 365 -33.76 -10.09 -5.38
C SER A 365 -34.67 -11.20 -4.88
N ALA A 366 -34.18 -12.44 -4.92
CA ALA A 366 -34.86 -13.57 -4.30
C ALA A 366 -34.78 -13.56 -2.76
N LYS A 367 -33.87 -12.76 -2.18
CA LYS A 367 -33.65 -12.66 -0.72
C LYS A 367 -33.89 -11.24 -0.22
N MET A 368 -34.71 -11.10 0.83
CA MET A 368 -34.99 -9.82 1.48
C MET A 368 -33.73 -9.15 2.01
N ALA A 369 -32.85 -9.91 2.68
CA ALA A 369 -31.60 -9.39 3.23
C ALA A 369 -30.73 -8.64 2.19
N ALA A 370 -30.75 -9.06 0.91
CA ALA A 370 -30.01 -8.37 -0.13
C ALA A 370 -30.64 -7.02 -0.51
N LEU A 371 -31.97 -6.93 -0.49
CA LEU A 371 -32.70 -5.67 -0.69
C LEU A 371 -32.40 -4.70 0.47
N GLU A 372 -32.50 -5.18 1.71
CA GLU A 372 -32.25 -4.38 2.92
C GLU A 372 -30.82 -3.84 2.99
N VAL A 373 -29.82 -4.66 2.64
CA VAL A 373 -28.41 -4.24 2.64
C VAL A 373 -28.16 -3.13 1.63
N VAL A 374 -28.72 -3.22 0.42
CA VAL A 374 -28.57 -2.19 -0.61
C VAL A 374 -29.34 -0.94 -0.22
N TYR A 375 -30.58 -1.08 0.26
CA TYR A 375 -31.39 0.05 0.74
C TYR A 375 -30.70 0.80 1.88
N LYS A 376 -30.15 0.08 2.87
CA LYS A 376 -29.42 0.69 3.99
C LYS A 376 -28.24 1.52 3.50
N ARG A 377 -27.45 1.01 2.54
CA ARG A 377 -26.35 1.76 1.94
C ARG A 377 -26.82 3.03 1.22
N LEU A 378 -27.90 2.93 0.44
CA LEU A 378 -28.50 4.10 -0.22
C LEU A 378 -29.04 5.11 0.80
N SER A 379 -29.63 4.65 1.90
CA SER A 379 -30.13 5.48 2.99
C SER A 379 -29.00 6.22 3.71
N GLU A 380 -27.89 5.53 4.01
CA GLU A 380 -26.70 6.12 4.65
C GLU A 380 -26.10 7.28 3.84
N VAL A 381 -26.17 7.22 2.50
CA VAL A 381 -25.70 8.31 1.62
C VAL A 381 -26.76 9.39 1.35
N GLY A 382 -28.02 9.17 1.78
CA GLY A 382 -29.15 10.09 1.62
C GLY A 382 -29.98 9.90 0.35
N LEU A 383 -29.88 8.75 -0.31
CA LEU A 383 -30.64 8.39 -1.52
C LEU A 383 -31.93 7.60 -1.23
N SER A 384 -32.27 7.36 0.04
CA SER A 384 -33.52 6.67 0.43
C SER A 384 -34.78 7.36 -0.10
N HIS A 385 -34.75 8.68 -0.26
CA HIS A 385 -35.87 9.49 -0.79
C HIS A 385 -36.25 9.14 -2.24
N PHE A 386 -35.31 8.58 -3.01
CA PHE A 386 -35.52 8.13 -4.38
C PHE A 386 -35.91 6.64 -4.49
N CYS A 387 -36.01 5.95 -3.35
CA CYS A 387 -36.26 4.51 -3.30
C CYS A 387 -37.72 4.25 -2.92
N LEU A 388 -38.42 3.48 -3.75
CA LEU A 388 -39.72 2.90 -3.41
C LEU A 388 -39.53 1.43 -3.06
N GLU A 389 -39.59 1.10 -1.77
CA GLU A 389 -39.47 -0.27 -1.29
C GLU A 389 -40.80 -1.03 -1.43
N LEU A 390 -40.88 -1.89 -2.46
CA LEU A 390 -42.02 -2.79 -2.64
C LEU A 390 -41.74 -4.13 -1.94
N HIS A 391 -41.92 -4.16 -0.62
CA HIS A 391 -41.94 -5.44 0.12
C HIS A 391 -43.31 -6.08 -0.01
N SER A 392 -43.34 -7.39 -0.27
CA SER A 392 -44.54 -8.24 -0.32
C SER A 392 -45.45 -8.16 0.93
N SER A 393 -44.95 -7.57 2.02
CA SER A 393 -45.67 -7.36 3.28
C SER A 393 -46.11 -5.93 3.57
N LYS A 394 -45.52 -4.94 2.89
CA LYS A 394 -45.77 -3.49 3.05
C LYS A 394 -46.42 -2.86 1.82
N ALA A 395 -46.74 -3.65 0.79
CA ALA A 395 -47.57 -3.23 -0.34
C ALA A 395 -49.05 -3.04 0.07
N ASN A 396 -49.30 -2.45 1.24
CA ASN A 396 -50.59 -1.82 1.47
C ASN A 396 -50.61 -0.62 0.52
N LYS A 397 -51.58 -0.55 -0.41
CA LYS A 397 -51.72 0.61 -1.31
C LYS A 397 -51.64 1.92 -0.54
N GLN A 398 -52.12 1.96 0.70
CA GLN A 398 -51.98 3.10 1.60
C GLN A 398 -50.53 3.47 1.94
N GLN A 399 -49.66 2.50 2.21
CA GLN A 399 -48.24 2.74 2.48
C GLN A 399 -47.50 3.16 1.22
N VAL A 400 -47.78 2.52 0.08
CA VAL A 400 -47.20 2.93 -1.22
C VAL A 400 -47.65 4.35 -1.57
N VAL A 401 -48.94 4.67 -1.41
CA VAL A 401 -49.48 6.01 -1.62
C VAL A 401 -48.90 7.01 -0.62
N ALA A 402 -48.71 6.62 0.65
CA ALA A 402 -48.07 7.47 1.65
C ALA A 402 -46.60 7.74 1.30
N GLU A 403 -45.87 6.75 0.79
CA GLU A 403 -44.47 6.89 0.37
C GLU A 403 -44.36 7.76 -0.89
N LEU A 404 -45.23 7.55 -1.87
CA LEU A 404 -45.33 8.40 -3.06
C LEU A 404 -45.68 9.84 -2.69
N LYS A 405 -46.63 10.03 -1.76
CA LYS A 405 -46.98 11.34 -1.23
C LYS A 405 -45.80 11.98 -0.52
N ARG A 406 -45.10 11.23 0.35
CA ARG A 406 -43.89 11.70 1.05
C ARG A 406 -42.83 12.16 0.04
N SER A 407 -42.56 11.35 -0.97
CA SER A 407 -41.58 11.66 -2.03
C SER A 407 -41.99 12.89 -2.86
N LEU A 408 -43.30 13.09 -3.10
CA LEU A 408 -43.81 14.27 -3.81
C LEU A 408 -43.75 15.55 -2.97
N ASP A 409 -44.03 15.44 -1.66
CA ASP A 409 -44.05 16.57 -0.71
C ASP A 409 -42.63 16.96 -0.24
N GLU A 410 -41.64 16.07 -0.37
CA GLU A 410 -40.27 16.30 0.07
C GLU A 410 -39.51 17.29 -0.83
N THR A 411 -39.08 18.42 -0.25
CA THR A 411 -38.11 19.32 -0.87
C THR A 411 -36.70 18.90 -0.52
N LEU A 412 -35.97 18.34 -1.49
CA LEU A 412 -34.56 17.99 -1.31
C LEU A 412 -33.70 19.26 -1.23
N ILE A 413 -32.93 19.39 -0.14
CA ILE A 413 -31.94 20.47 -0.01
C ILE A 413 -30.68 20.01 -0.74
N PRO A 414 -30.28 20.64 -1.86
CA PRO A 414 -29.09 20.24 -2.59
C PRO A 414 -27.87 20.41 -1.70
N ARG A 415 -27.07 19.35 -1.57
CA ARG A 415 -25.76 19.46 -0.92
C ARG A 415 -24.85 20.34 -1.77
N LYS A 416 -23.95 21.07 -1.11
CA LYS A 416 -22.92 21.84 -1.80
C LYS A 416 -22.05 20.88 -2.62
N LEU A 417 -22.07 21.04 -3.94
CA LEU A 417 -21.18 20.29 -4.83
C LEU A 417 -19.73 20.72 -4.59
N PRO A 418 -18.76 19.82 -4.82
CA PRO A 418 -17.36 20.20 -4.89
C PRO A 418 -17.15 21.33 -5.90
N SER A 419 -16.18 22.20 -5.62
CA SER A 419 -15.77 23.26 -6.52
C SER A 419 -15.11 22.70 -7.78
N ALA A 420 -15.12 23.46 -8.88
CA ALA A 420 -14.43 23.06 -10.11
C ALA A 420 -12.94 22.75 -9.87
N HIS A 421 -12.28 23.55 -9.02
CA HIS A 421 -10.88 23.33 -8.65
C HIS A 421 -10.63 21.99 -7.95
N GLU A 422 -11.54 21.54 -7.08
CA GLU A 422 -11.42 20.22 -6.44
C GLU A 422 -11.53 19.08 -7.46
N PHE A 423 -12.38 19.23 -8.48
CA PHE A 423 -12.46 18.25 -9.57
C PHE A 423 -11.21 18.25 -10.46
N ASP A 424 -10.64 19.42 -10.73
CA ASP A 424 -9.37 19.54 -11.48
C ASP A 424 -8.23 18.85 -10.71
N MET A 425 -8.12 19.09 -9.41
CA MET A 425 -7.17 18.40 -8.54
C MET A 425 -7.35 16.88 -8.54
N MET A 426 -8.60 16.39 -8.52
CA MET A 426 -8.88 14.95 -8.63
C MET A 426 -8.43 14.36 -9.98
N ALA A 427 -8.59 15.10 -11.08
CA ALA A 427 -8.12 14.67 -12.39
C ALA A 427 -6.59 14.61 -12.42
N GLU A 428 -5.89 15.62 -11.87
CA GLU A 428 -4.43 15.62 -11.75
C GLU A 428 -3.92 14.44 -10.93
N TYR A 429 -4.53 14.16 -9.77
CA TYR A 429 -4.14 13.01 -8.95
C TYR A 429 -4.35 11.68 -9.68
N ARG A 430 -5.44 11.54 -10.44
CA ARG A 430 -5.69 10.34 -11.26
C ARG A 430 -4.60 10.17 -12.30
N GLU A 431 -4.19 11.22 -13.00
CA GLU A 431 -3.11 11.17 -13.99
C GLU A 431 -1.76 10.82 -13.35
N VAL A 432 -1.42 11.40 -12.19
CA VAL A 432 -0.18 11.08 -11.47
C VAL A 432 -0.16 9.61 -11.04
N LEU A 433 -1.25 9.10 -10.48
CA LEU A 433 -1.36 7.71 -10.02
C LEU A 433 -1.30 6.72 -11.20
N ASN A 434 -2.02 7.01 -12.28
CA ASN A 434 -2.00 6.18 -13.48
C ASN A 434 -0.63 6.22 -14.18
N GLY A 435 0.03 7.39 -14.19
CA GLY A 435 1.40 7.55 -14.68
C GLY A 435 2.39 6.70 -13.90
N TYR A 436 2.27 6.65 -12.57
CA TYR A 436 3.09 5.78 -11.72
C TYR A 436 2.86 4.29 -12.03
N VAL A 437 1.61 3.85 -12.16
CA VAL A 437 1.27 2.46 -12.52
C VAL A 437 1.81 2.10 -13.90
N ALA A 438 1.69 3.00 -14.88
CA ALA A 438 2.23 2.82 -16.22
C ALA A 438 3.76 2.69 -16.21
N ALA A 439 4.46 3.57 -15.49
CA ALA A 439 5.92 3.51 -15.36
C ALA A 439 6.41 2.22 -14.70
N LEU A 440 5.69 1.70 -13.70
CA LEU A 440 6.04 0.42 -13.05
C LEU A 440 5.94 -0.79 -14.00
N HIS A 441 4.99 -0.76 -14.93
CA HIS A 441 4.72 -1.84 -15.88
C HIS A 441 5.40 -1.62 -17.24
N GLU A 442 6.10 -0.51 -17.44
CA GLU A 442 6.88 -0.25 -18.63
C GLU A 442 8.01 -1.27 -18.75
N ILE A 443 8.15 -1.87 -19.93
CA ILE A 443 9.16 -2.89 -20.18
C ILE A 443 10.49 -2.20 -20.45
N HIS A 444 11.51 -2.47 -19.62
CA HIS A 444 12.84 -1.91 -19.82
C HIS A 444 13.47 -2.43 -21.13
N PRO A 445 14.00 -1.57 -22.02
CA PRO A 445 14.45 -1.97 -23.36
C PRO A 445 15.49 -3.09 -23.40
N TYR A 446 16.44 -3.09 -22.46
CA TYR A 446 17.51 -4.09 -22.44
C TYR A 446 17.11 -5.38 -21.71
N LEU A 447 16.55 -5.25 -20.51
CA LEU A 447 16.22 -6.38 -19.62
C LEU A 447 14.94 -7.10 -20.06
N GLN A 448 14.10 -6.45 -20.88
CA GLN A 448 12.79 -6.94 -21.31
C GLN A 448 11.90 -7.38 -20.13
N ARG A 449 12.02 -6.68 -19.00
CA ARG A 449 11.20 -6.86 -17.81
C ARG A 449 10.76 -5.51 -17.29
N SER A 450 9.61 -5.49 -16.64
CA SER A 450 9.11 -4.30 -15.95
C SER A 450 9.69 -4.17 -14.55
N VAL A 451 9.67 -2.96 -13.99
CA VAL A 451 10.08 -2.74 -12.59
C VAL A 451 9.20 -3.58 -11.64
N TYR A 452 7.90 -3.68 -11.94
CA TYR A 452 6.97 -4.52 -11.19
C TYR A 452 7.42 -5.99 -11.13
N GLU A 453 7.82 -6.58 -12.26
CA GLU A 453 8.32 -7.96 -12.30
C GLU A 453 9.63 -8.12 -11.52
N VAL A 454 10.55 -7.17 -11.63
CA VAL A 454 11.83 -7.19 -10.90
C VAL A 454 11.60 -7.09 -9.39
N LEU A 455 10.72 -6.20 -8.94
CA LEU A 455 10.34 -6.08 -7.53
C LEU A 455 9.66 -7.37 -7.03
N GLY A 456 8.82 -8.00 -7.84
CA GLY A 456 8.23 -9.31 -7.52
C GLY A 456 9.28 -10.40 -7.32
N ILE A 457 10.30 -10.44 -8.18
CA ILE A 457 11.44 -11.36 -8.02
C ILE A 457 12.23 -11.03 -6.76
N LEU A 458 12.57 -9.77 -6.52
CA LEU A 458 13.31 -9.36 -5.32
C LEU A 458 12.56 -9.69 -4.03
N SER A 459 11.24 -9.51 -4.00
CA SER A 459 10.40 -9.90 -2.86
C SER A 459 10.45 -11.41 -2.61
N SER A 460 10.49 -12.24 -3.66
CA SER A 460 10.65 -13.69 -3.50
C SER A 460 12.02 -14.11 -2.95
N LEU A 461 13.02 -13.22 -3.05
CA LEU A 461 14.41 -13.44 -2.65
C LEU A 461 14.76 -12.79 -1.30
N GLU A 462 13.80 -12.25 -0.55
CA GLU A 462 14.05 -11.48 0.68
C GLU A 462 14.86 -12.24 1.76
N ARG A 463 14.74 -13.57 1.80
CA ARG A 463 15.46 -14.43 2.76
C ARG A 463 16.83 -14.89 2.28
N VAL A 464 17.21 -14.56 1.05
CA VAL A 464 18.50 -14.96 0.47
C VAL A 464 19.56 -13.96 0.92
N PRO A 465 20.70 -14.40 1.50
CA PRO A 465 21.76 -13.49 1.89
C PRO A 465 22.30 -12.75 0.66
N PHE A 466 22.43 -11.43 0.78
CA PHE A 466 22.98 -10.62 -0.29
C PHE A 466 24.49 -10.86 -0.41
N VAL A 467 24.92 -11.33 -1.59
CA VAL A 467 26.33 -11.47 -1.94
C VAL A 467 26.71 -10.29 -2.82
N PRO A 468 27.54 -9.34 -2.34
CA PRO A 468 27.97 -8.20 -3.14
C PRO A 468 28.91 -8.68 -4.26
N VAL A 469 28.36 -8.84 -5.47
CA VAL A 469 29.16 -9.09 -6.67
C VAL A 469 29.38 -7.74 -7.36
N GLY A 470 30.65 -7.37 -7.58
CA GLY A 470 31.04 -6.15 -8.29
C GLY A 470 30.79 -6.26 -9.80
N LEU A 471 29.53 -6.38 -10.22
CA LEU A 471 29.15 -6.44 -11.61
C LEU A 471 29.21 -5.05 -12.25
N THR A 472 29.91 -4.93 -13.37
CA THR A 472 29.94 -3.73 -14.21
C THR A 472 28.82 -3.76 -15.25
N GLU A 473 28.38 -2.58 -15.72
CA GLU A 473 27.41 -2.43 -16.83
C GLU A 473 25.98 -2.97 -16.58
N LEU A 474 25.43 -2.72 -15.38
CA LEU A 474 24.07 -3.14 -15.02
C LEU A 474 22.97 -2.54 -15.93
N GLY A 475 23.18 -1.35 -16.51
CA GLY A 475 22.18 -0.66 -17.35
C GLY A 475 21.91 -1.32 -18.70
N THR A 476 22.81 -2.15 -19.21
CA THR A 476 22.71 -2.83 -20.51
C THR A 476 22.47 -4.34 -20.38
N LEU A 477 22.00 -4.78 -19.20
CA LEU A 477 21.83 -6.19 -18.91
C LEU A 477 20.65 -6.77 -19.69
N THR A 478 20.94 -7.75 -20.55
CA THR A 478 19.94 -8.44 -21.38
C THR A 478 19.51 -9.76 -20.75
N PRO A 479 18.33 -10.32 -21.13
CA PRO A 479 17.90 -11.64 -20.69
C PRO A 479 18.90 -12.77 -21.00
N GLN A 480 19.69 -12.62 -22.06
CA GLN A 480 20.73 -13.59 -22.40
C GLN A 480 21.92 -13.48 -21.44
N LYS A 481 22.44 -12.26 -21.23
CA LYS A 481 23.56 -12.03 -20.30
C LYS A 481 23.17 -12.41 -18.86
N MET A 482 21.90 -12.21 -18.46
CA MET A 482 21.39 -12.67 -17.16
C MET A 482 21.46 -14.19 -17.01
N ARG A 483 21.03 -14.94 -18.05
CA ARG A 483 21.12 -16.41 -18.03
C ARG A 483 22.57 -16.90 -17.99
N GLU A 484 23.46 -16.25 -18.72
CA GLU A 484 24.90 -16.55 -18.67
C GLU A 484 25.46 -16.32 -17.25
N LEU A 485 25.08 -15.24 -16.59
CA LEU A 485 25.46 -14.97 -15.20
C LEU A 485 24.88 -16.00 -14.22
N GLU A 486 23.62 -16.39 -14.38
CA GLU A 486 22.98 -17.44 -13.58
C GLU A 486 23.72 -18.79 -13.74
N GLU A 487 24.14 -19.12 -14.96
CA GLU A 487 24.93 -20.32 -15.23
C GLU A 487 26.32 -20.26 -14.59
N LEU A 488 27.01 -19.12 -14.69
CA LEU A 488 28.32 -18.90 -14.05
C LEU A 488 28.24 -19.01 -12.52
N VAL A 489 27.23 -18.41 -11.90
CA VAL A 489 27.00 -18.51 -10.45
C VAL A 489 26.65 -19.95 -10.06
N SER A 490 25.89 -20.66 -10.89
CA SER A 490 25.60 -22.09 -10.68
C SER A 490 26.86 -22.95 -10.76
N GLN A 491 27.76 -22.68 -11.72
CA GLN A 491 29.05 -23.36 -11.80
C GLN A 491 29.95 -23.04 -10.61
N LEU A 492 30.00 -21.77 -10.20
CA LEU A 492 30.76 -21.33 -9.03
C LEU A 492 30.26 -22.00 -7.74
N SER A 493 28.96 -22.21 -7.60
CA SER A 493 28.38 -22.88 -6.43
C SER A 493 28.93 -24.31 -6.23
N LYS A 494 29.33 -24.99 -7.32
CA LYS A 494 29.93 -26.34 -7.26
C LYS A 494 31.37 -26.35 -6.77
N VAL A 495 32.07 -25.21 -6.86
CA VAL A 495 33.50 -25.07 -6.54
C VAL A 495 33.71 -23.94 -5.52
N TRP A 496 32.75 -23.76 -4.61
CA TRP A 496 32.73 -22.63 -3.66
C TRP A 496 33.96 -22.57 -2.73
N GLN A 497 34.64 -23.71 -2.54
CA GLN A 497 35.89 -23.81 -1.76
C GLN A 497 36.97 -22.82 -2.23
N VAL A 498 37.00 -22.47 -3.52
CA VAL A 498 37.95 -21.48 -4.08
C VAL A 498 37.79 -20.10 -3.47
N ILE A 499 36.56 -19.74 -3.07
CA ILE A 499 36.24 -18.45 -2.44
C ILE A 499 36.40 -18.54 -0.91
N GLU A 500 36.07 -19.69 -0.32
CA GLU A 500 36.15 -19.90 1.13
C GLU A 500 37.59 -19.96 1.65
N GLU A 501 38.52 -20.53 0.87
CA GLU A 501 39.92 -20.69 1.24
C GLU A 501 40.80 -19.52 0.72
N PRO A 502 41.27 -18.60 1.59
CA PRO A 502 42.04 -17.42 1.16
C PRO A 502 43.42 -17.77 0.57
N TYR A 503 43.93 -18.98 0.82
CA TYR A 503 45.20 -19.48 0.31
C TYR A 503 45.04 -20.49 -0.83
N PHE A 504 43.84 -20.60 -1.40
CA PHE A 504 43.61 -21.57 -2.47
C PHE A 504 44.56 -21.26 -3.64
N PRO A 505 45.31 -22.26 -4.17
CA PRO A 505 46.41 -22.01 -5.11
C PRO A 505 46.06 -21.24 -6.39
N TRP A 506 44.78 -21.22 -6.74
CA TRP A 506 44.25 -20.59 -7.95
C TRP A 506 43.59 -19.22 -7.71
N VAL A 507 43.61 -18.71 -6.47
CA VAL A 507 43.09 -17.37 -6.15
C VAL A 507 43.89 -16.32 -6.91
N GLY A 508 43.20 -15.52 -7.73
CA GLY A 508 43.82 -14.51 -8.60
C GLY A 508 44.21 -15.00 -9.99
N TYR A 509 43.93 -16.27 -10.35
CA TYR A 509 44.09 -16.76 -11.71
C TYR A 509 43.02 -16.16 -12.64
N ARG A 510 43.47 -15.44 -13.69
CA ARG A 510 42.60 -14.66 -14.59
C ARG A 510 42.51 -15.21 -16.02
N ALA A 511 42.89 -16.46 -16.25
CA ALA A 511 42.80 -17.01 -17.61
C ALA A 511 41.38 -17.48 -17.89
N ASP A 512 40.81 -17.00 -18.99
CA ASP A 512 39.43 -17.31 -19.39
C ASP A 512 39.25 -18.74 -19.92
N LYS A 513 40.35 -19.47 -20.18
CA LYS A 513 40.34 -20.83 -20.74
C LYS A 513 41.45 -21.70 -20.15
N TYR A 514 41.07 -22.92 -19.74
CA TYR A 514 42.01 -23.99 -19.40
C TYR A 514 42.18 -24.91 -20.62
N ASN A 515 43.39 -24.94 -21.19
CA ASN A 515 43.72 -25.85 -22.29
C ASN A 515 44.92 -26.74 -21.92
N LEU A 516 45.11 -27.82 -22.68
CA LEU A 516 46.16 -28.82 -22.41
C LEU A 516 47.58 -28.20 -22.49
N GLU A 517 47.75 -27.16 -23.28
CA GLU A 517 49.01 -26.41 -23.42
C GLU A 517 49.33 -25.54 -22.20
N ILE A 518 48.33 -24.88 -21.61
CA ILE A 518 48.51 -24.11 -20.37
C ILE A 518 48.83 -25.07 -19.23
N ARG A 519 48.18 -26.24 -19.18
CA ARG A 519 48.50 -27.29 -18.21
C ARG A 519 49.96 -27.75 -18.34
N SER A 520 50.41 -28.07 -19.55
CA SER A 520 51.79 -28.52 -19.75
C SER A 520 52.80 -27.43 -19.42
N LYS A 521 52.55 -26.18 -19.83
CA LYS A 521 53.39 -25.04 -19.47
C LYS A 521 53.47 -24.85 -17.95
N LEU A 522 52.34 -24.84 -17.25
CA LEU A 522 52.30 -24.71 -15.79
C LEU A 522 53.08 -25.82 -15.10
N LEU A 523 52.89 -27.07 -15.52
CA LEU A 523 53.63 -28.21 -14.97
C LEU A 523 55.13 -28.06 -15.21
N THR A 524 55.56 -27.75 -16.44
CA THR A 524 56.99 -27.55 -16.73
C THR A 524 57.61 -26.39 -15.96
N THR A 525 56.88 -25.28 -15.75
CA THR A 525 57.37 -24.17 -14.93
C THR A 525 57.44 -24.53 -13.45
N LEU A 526 56.49 -25.30 -12.93
CA LEU A 526 56.52 -25.75 -11.53
C LEU A 526 57.64 -26.76 -11.29
N GLU A 527 57.86 -27.68 -12.23
CA GLU A 527 58.99 -28.61 -12.21
C GLU A 527 60.33 -27.85 -12.24
N GLY A 528 60.48 -26.88 -13.14
CA GLY A 528 61.68 -26.04 -13.20
C GLY A 528 61.90 -25.19 -11.95
N ILE A 529 60.84 -24.64 -11.35
CA ILE A 529 60.93 -23.92 -10.07
C ILE A 529 61.38 -24.89 -8.96
N ASN A 530 60.88 -26.12 -8.95
CA ASN A 530 61.26 -27.11 -7.94
C ASN A 530 62.73 -27.54 -8.09
N GLU A 531 63.19 -27.75 -9.32
CA GLU A 531 64.60 -28.07 -9.61
C GLU A 531 65.54 -26.92 -9.20
N THR A 532 65.19 -25.68 -9.53
CA THR A 532 65.99 -24.50 -9.15
C THR A 532 65.99 -24.28 -7.64
N LEU A 533 64.87 -24.50 -6.95
CA LEU A 533 64.80 -24.47 -5.50
C LEU A 533 65.67 -25.54 -4.85
N HIS A 534 65.64 -26.78 -5.36
CA HIS A 534 66.52 -27.84 -4.87
C HIS A 534 68.00 -27.51 -5.06
N GLY A 535 68.38 -26.96 -6.22
CA GLY A 535 69.75 -26.49 -6.46
C GLY A 535 70.16 -25.36 -5.49
N LEU A 536 69.29 -24.38 -5.28
CA LEU A 536 69.51 -23.28 -4.35
C LEU A 536 69.69 -23.76 -2.91
N VAL A 537 68.89 -24.74 -2.46
CA VAL A 537 69.02 -25.34 -1.12
C VAL A 537 70.39 -26.03 -0.98
N LEU A 538 70.82 -26.82 -1.97
CA LEU A 538 72.11 -27.50 -1.93
C LEU A 538 73.30 -26.52 -1.89
N GLU A 539 73.29 -25.48 -2.73
CA GLU A 539 74.35 -24.46 -2.75
C GLU A 539 74.37 -23.64 -1.46
N THR A 540 73.21 -23.31 -0.91
CA THR A 540 73.12 -22.55 0.34
C THR A 540 73.48 -23.39 1.56
N GLU A 541 73.24 -24.70 1.55
CA GLU A 541 73.74 -25.63 2.56
C GLU A 541 75.27 -25.70 2.55
N ASP A 542 75.92 -25.88 1.39
CA ASP A 542 77.40 -25.89 1.29
C ASP A 542 77.99 -24.54 1.72
N PHE A 543 77.40 -23.43 1.27
CA PHE A 543 77.86 -22.10 1.64
C PHE A 543 77.68 -21.81 3.15
N SER A 544 76.56 -22.24 3.74
CA SER A 544 76.31 -22.10 5.18
C SER A 544 77.26 -22.97 6.01
N ALA A 545 77.56 -24.19 5.55
CA ALA A 545 78.52 -25.08 6.18
C ALA A 545 79.94 -24.48 6.20
N ARG A 546 80.38 -23.85 5.11
CA ARG A 546 81.68 -23.17 5.04
C ARG A 546 81.78 -21.95 5.96
N LEU A 547 80.67 -21.26 6.22
CA LEU A 547 80.59 -20.13 7.15
C LEU A 547 80.34 -20.55 8.60
N GLY A 548 80.04 -21.83 8.86
CA GLY A 548 79.69 -22.34 10.19
C GLY A 548 78.30 -21.89 10.69
N VAL A 549 77.39 -21.53 9.79
CA VAL A 549 76.03 -21.06 10.12
C VAL A 549 75.02 -22.14 9.74
N SER A 550 73.87 -22.18 10.42
CA SER A 550 72.79 -23.11 10.06
C SER A 550 72.13 -22.75 8.71
N PRO A 551 71.76 -23.75 7.89
CA PRO A 551 71.21 -23.51 6.56
C PRO A 551 69.87 -22.75 6.61
N PRO A 552 69.60 -21.88 5.62
CA PRO A 552 68.41 -21.02 5.62
C PRO A 552 67.14 -21.81 5.30
N VAL A 553 66.11 -21.67 6.15
CA VAL A 553 64.79 -22.31 5.98
C VAL A 553 63.77 -21.41 5.25
N SER A 554 64.14 -20.19 4.89
CA SER A 554 63.26 -19.22 4.22
C SER A 554 64.02 -18.31 3.26
N PHE A 555 63.33 -17.81 2.23
CA PHE A 555 63.91 -16.87 1.25
C PHE A 555 64.44 -15.58 1.89
N ALA A 556 63.78 -15.05 2.93
CA ALA A 556 64.27 -13.88 3.65
C ALA A 556 65.61 -14.17 4.35
N ARG A 557 65.76 -15.37 4.92
CA ARG A 557 67.02 -15.79 5.55
C ARG A 557 68.10 -16.08 4.52
N LEU A 558 67.72 -16.53 3.33
CA LEU A 558 68.61 -16.72 2.18
C LEU A 558 69.12 -15.39 1.63
N GLN A 559 68.24 -14.38 1.53
CA GLN A 559 68.59 -13.02 1.15
C GLN A 559 69.51 -12.37 2.20
N TRP A 560 69.23 -12.56 3.49
CA TRP A 560 70.15 -12.17 4.56
C TRP A 560 71.53 -12.84 4.41
N LEU A 561 71.56 -14.12 4.07
CA LEU A 561 72.81 -14.86 3.87
C LEU A 561 73.59 -14.36 2.65
N PHE A 562 72.88 -13.94 1.60
CA PHE A 562 73.45 -13.30 0.41
C PHE A 562 73.95 -11.87 0.69
N GLU A 563 73.28 -11.10 1.53
CA GLU A 563 73.78 -9.80 1.99
C GLU A 563 75.00 -9.97 2.89
N LEU A 564 74.99 -10.98 3.76
CA LEU A 564 76.12 -11.32 4.62
C LEU A 564 77.32 -11.80 3.79
N SER A 565 77.09 -12.58 2.72
CA SER A 565 78.16 -12.99 1.81
C SER A 565 78.77 -11.79 1.08
N LYS A 566 77.95 -10.84 0.60
CA LYS A 566 78.44 -9.58 0.04
C LYS A 566 79.26 -8.78 1.05
N LEU A 567 78.78 -8.64 2.28
CA LEU A 567 79.49 -7.93 3.34
C LEU A 567 80.81 -8.61 3.72
N LEU A 568 80.88 -9.95 3.69
CA LEU A 568 82.13 -10.69 3.89
C LEU A 568 83.10 -10.49 2.73
N PHE A 569 82.62 -10.46 1.49
CA PHE A 569 83.43 -10.18 0.31
C PHE A 569 83.92 -8.72 0.24
N GLU A 570 83.12 -7.78 0.73
CA GLU A 570 83.43 -6.35 0.81
C GLU A 570 84.18 -5.96 2.09
N SER A 571 84.30 -6.89 3.06
CA SER A 571 85.10 -6.65 4.26
C SER A 571 86.57 -6.44 3.86
N PRO A 572 87.25 -5.42 4.41
CA PRO A 572 88.64 -5.17 4.08
C PRO A 572 89.46 -6.36 4.56
N LYS A 573 89.92 -7.19 3.61
CA LYS A 573 90.89 -8.24 3.90
C LYS A 573 92.15 -7.54 4.40
N PRO A 574 92.78 -8.00 5.49
CA PRO A 574 94.03 -7.41 5.95
C PRO A 574 95.07 -7.52 4.84
N GLU A 575 95.71 -6.41 4.49
CA GLU A 575 96.86 -6.42 3.60
C GLU A 575 97.98 -7.26 4.25
N ALA A 576 98.69 -8.07 3.45
CA ALA A 576 99.73 -8.97 3.96
C ALA A 576 100.81 -8.25 4.80
N ASP A 577 100.98 -6.94 4.59
CA ASP A 577 101.89 -6.06 5.33
C ASP A 577 101.49 -5.81 6.79
N TRP A 578 100.22 -6.03 7.19
CA TRP A 578 99.79 -5.89 8.59
C TRP A 578 100.33 -7.01 9.50
N LEU A 579 100.69 -8.17 8.92
CA LEU A 579 101.25 -9.31 9.66
C LEU A 579 102.78 -9.27 9.75
N THR A 580 103.46 -8.41 8.98
CA THR A 580 104.93 -8.39 8.85
C THR A 580 105.59 -7.10 9.36
N ASN A 581 104.83 -6.06 9.73
CA ASN A 581 105.40 -4.76 10.15
C ASN A 581 105.56 -4.66 11.69
N PRO A 582 106.77 -4.38 12.22
CA PRO A 582 107.07 -4.57 13.65
C PRO A 582 106.65 -3.43 14.60
N ASN A 583 105.81 -2.47 14.18
CA ASN A 583 105.46 -1.33 15.05
C ASN A 583 103.95 -1.03 15.11
N LEU A 584 103.27 -1.81 15.96
CA LEU A 584 101.82 -1.79 16.19
C LEU A 584 101.31 -0.48 16.83
N ASP A 585 102.17 0.26 17.53
CA ASP A 585 101.77 1.43 18.33
C ASP A 585 101.38 2.65 17.49
N LYS A 586 102.00 2.82 16.31
CA LYS A 586 101.67 3.94 15.41
C LYS A 586 100.28 3.76 14.79
N LEU A 587 99.94 2.53 14.41
CA LEU A 587 98.62 2.19 13.87
C LEU A 587 97.52 2.26 14.95
N LEU A 588 97.82 1.85 16.19
CA LEU A 588 96.90 2.05 17.32
C LEU A 588 96.63 3.54 17.60
N SER A 589 97.63 4.41 17.42
CA SER A 589 97.47 5.86 17.60
C SER A 589 96.59 6.50 16.50
N GLU A 590 96.73 6.08 15.24
CA GLU A 590 95.86 6.54 14.16
C GLU A 590 94.44 5.99 14.31
N ALA A 591 94.28 4.72 14.69
CA ALA A 591 92.97 4.14 14.96
C ALA A 591 92.25 4.84 16.13
N ARG A 592 92.98 5.22 17.19
CA ARG A 592 92.42 6.05 18.28
C ARG A 592 92.04 7.44 17.79
N GLY A 593 92.86 8.08 16.95
CA GLY A 593 92.53 9.37 16.34
C GLY A 593 91.26 9.33 15.48
N TYR A 594 91.04 8.25 14.72
CA TYR A 594 89.80 8.05 13.95
C TYR A 594 88.59 7.75 14.85
N LEU A 595 88.80 7.04 15.95
CA LEU A 595 87.75 6.75 16.91
C LEU A 595 87.30 8.01 17.66
N ASP A 596 88.24 8.87 18.06
CA ASP A 596 87.95 10.15 18.73
C ASP A 596 87.25 11.13 17.79
N THR A 597 87.67 11.22 16.53
CA THR A 597 86.97 12.05 15.52
C THR A 597 85.57 11.52 15.21
N SER A 598 85.38 10.21 15.14
CA SER A 598 84.04 9.60 14.97
C SER A 598 83.11 9.89 16.15
N ILE A 599 83.61 9.79 17.39
CA ILE A 599 82.86 10.15 18.60
C ILE A 599 82.50 11.64 18.60
N TRP A 600 83.45 12.51 18.25
CA TRP A 600 83.20 13.96 18.15
C TRP A 600 82.12 14.29 17.11
N ILE A 601 82.17 13.67 15.92
CA ILE A 601 81.14 13.86 14.88
C ILE A 601 79.77 13.40 15.38
N LYS A 602 79.68 12.23 16.01
CA LYS A 602 78.42 11.69 16.54
C LYS A 602 77.82 12.60 17.62
N ASN A 603 78.62 13.03 18.59
CA ASN A 603 78.17 13.92 19.67
C ASN A 603 77.76 15.31 19.15
N THR A 604 78.47 15.85 18.17
CA THR A 604 78.12 17.13 17.55
C THR A 604 76.83 17.01 16.74
N ARG A 605 76.64 15.89 16.03
CA ARG A 605 75.42 15.61 15.26
C ARG A 605 74.20 15.42 16.18
N THR A 606 74.34 14.75 17.32
CA THR A 606 73.24 14.61 18.30
C THR A 606 72.87 15.95 18.92
N ASN A 607 73.85 16.78 19.31
CA ASN A 607 73.59 18.13 19.82
C ASN A 607 72.89 19.04 18.78
N LEU A 608 73.24 18.90 17.50
CA LEU A 608 72.56 19.63 16.42
C LEU A 608 71.15 19.09 16.14
N MET A 609 70.91 17.79 16.28
CA MET A 609 69.60 17.16 16.15
C MET A 609 68.62 17.52 17.27
N GLU A 610 69.11 17.86 18.46
CA GLU A 610 68.26 18.38 19.55
C GLU A 610 67.65 19.75 19.22
N ARG A 611 68.35 20.56 18.41
CA ARG A 611 67.92 21.93 18.06
C ARG A 611 67.34 22.07 16.66
N TYR A 612 67.66 21.15 15.74
CA TYR A 612 67.30 21.25 14.32
C TYR A 612 66.81 19.92 13.74
N LYS A 613 65.91 19.98 12.76
CA LYS A 613 65.35 18.80 12.08
C LYS A 613 66.39 18.08 11.21
N PRO A 614 66.19 16.77 10.93
CA PRO A 614 67.15 15.96 10.16
C PRO A 614 67.51 16.47 8.77
N SER A 615 66.64 17.28 8.16
CA SER A 615 66.84 17.93 6.88
C SER A 615 67.94 18.99 6.86
N LEU A 616 68.51 19.37 8.01
CA LEU A 616 69.68 20.26 8.06
C LEU A 616 70.88 19.64 7.34
N PHE A 617 71.10 18.34 7.51
CA PHE A 617 72.28 17.63 6.98
C PHE A 617 72.17 17.29 5.49
N THR A 618 71.03 17.58 4.86
CA THR A 618 70.82 17.41 3.42
C THR A 618 70.94 18.73 2.65
N LEU A 619 71.24 19.84 3.34
CA LEU A 619 71.47 21.14 2.69
C LEU A 619 72.84 21.17 2.01
N VAL A 620 72.86 21.70 0.79
CA VAL A 620 74.09 21.90 0.01
C VAL A 620 74.97 22.96 0.69
N LEU A 621 76.25 22.62 0.92
CA LEU A 621 77.24 23.41 1.67
C LEU A 621 77.39 24.88 1.19
N ASN A 622 77.05 25.19 -0.05
CA ASN A 622 77.23 26.52 -0.65
C ASN A 622 76.05 27.49 -0.48
N ARG A 623 74.95 27.12 0.21
CA ARG A 623 73.82 28.05 0.41
C ARG A 623 74.11 29.16 1.41
N SER A 624 75.06 28.98 2.32
CA SER A 624 75.44 30.01 3.29
C SER A 624 76.10 31.23 2.63
N THR A 625 76.91 31.01 1.58
CA THR A 625 77.56 32.08 0.82
C THR A 625 76.57 32.84 -0.06
N GLU A 626 75.59 32.15 -0.65
CA GLU A 626 74.48 32.79 -1.39
C GLU A 626 73.63 33.69 -0.47
N ILE A 627 73.34 33.25 0.76
CA ILE A 627 72.60 34.03 1.74
C ILE A 627 73.42 35.25 2.20
N GLN A 628 74.72 35.10 2.46
CA GLN A 628 75.58 36.24 2.82
C GLN A 628 75.69 37.27 1.69
N LEU A 629 75.78 36.84 0.43
CA LEU A 629 75.77 37.75 -0.73
C LEU A 629 74.42 38.47 -0.89
N ALA A 630 73.30 37.79 -0.61
CA ALA A 630 71.98 38.42 -0.64
C ALA A 630 71.79 39.43 0.49
N VAL A 631 72.30 39.14 1.70
CA VAL A 631 72.22 40.03 2.87
C VAL A 631 73.10 41.27 2.70
N SER A 632 74.33 41.11 2.19
CA SER A 632 75.21 42.25 1.90
C SER A 632 74.64 43.17 0.82
N SER A 633 74.01 42.59 -0.20
CA SER A 633 73.28 43.35 -1.23
C SER A 633 72.11 44.14 -0.65
N LEU A 634 71.38 43.59 0.32
CA LEU A 634 70.25 44.26 0.99
C LEU A 634 70.70 45.38 1.94
N ASN A 635 71.82 45.23 2.64
CA ASN A 635 72.38 46.27 3.52
C ASN A 635 72.68 47.58 2.75
N ASN A 636 73.06 47.50 1.47
CA ASN A 636 73.30 48.69 0.65
C ASN A 636 72.04 49.54 0.38
N PHE A 637 70.84 48.97 0.53
CA PHE A 637 69.56 49.66 0.28
C PHE A 637 68.82 50.07 1.57
N LEU A 638 69.25 49.61 2.74
CA LEU A 638 68.60 49.83 4.04
C LEU A 638 69.60 50.43 5.04
N PRO A 639 69.77 51.77 5.05
CA PRO A 639 70.88 52.40 5.77
C PRO A 639 70.81 52.38 7.31
N GLU A 640 69.73 51.89 7.93
CA GLU A 640 69.54 51.97 9.40
C GLU A 640 69.31 50.62 10.11
N VAL A 641 69.53 49.47 9.46
CA VAL A 641 69.31 48.16 10.11
C VAL A 641 70.52 47.23 9.93
N ASN A 642 71.16 46.85 11.03
CA ASN A 642 72.26 45.88 11.01
C ASN A 642 71.70 44.45 10.83
N LEU A 643 71.70 43.95 9.57
CA LEU A 643 71.01 42.72 9.18
C LEU A 643 71.77 41.42 9.49
N GLU A 644 73.02 41.46 9.96
CA GLU A 644 73.84 40.26 10.16
C GLU A 644 73.46 39.45 11.41
N GLU A 645 73.02 40.10 12.50
CA GLU A 645 72.71 39.41 13.77
C GLU A 645 71.20 39.20 14.03
N GLU A 646 70.32 39.99 13.43
CA GLU A 646 68.88 40.02 13.77
C GLU A 646 67.92 39.56 12.65
N LEU A 647 68.44 38.95 11.58
CA LEU A 647 67.65 38.63 10.37
C LEU A 647 66.41 37.74 10.66
N LEU A 648 66.57 36.77 11.57
CA LEU A 648 65.49 35.85 11.95
C LEU A 648 64.48 36.50 12.90
N SER A 649 64.93 37.35 13.82
CA SER A 649 64.06 37.99 14.83
C SER A 649 63.22 39.12 14.25
N LYS A 650 63.72 39.82 13.23
CA LYS A 650 63.01 40.93 12.55
C LYS A 650 62.36 40.53 11.22
N ARG A 651 62.32 39.23 10.88
CA ARG A 651 61.76 38.69 9.62
C ARG A 651 60.39 39.25 9.26
N GLU A 652 59.45 39.26 10.20
CA GLU A 652 58.09 39.73 9.93
C GLU A 652 58.04 41.23 9.65
N LYS A 653 58.83 42.04 10.37
CA LYS A 653 58.95 43.48 10.14
C LYS A 653 59.60 43.78 8.78
N LEU A 654 60.60 43.02 8.37
CA LEU A 654 61.24 43.14 7.05
C LEU A 654 60.28 42.76 5.91
N LEU A 655 59.53 41.67 6.08
CA LEU A 655 58.51 41.26 5.10
C LEU A 655 57.38 42.29 5.01
N ALA A 656 56.97 42.89 6.14
CA ALA A 656 55.99 43.97 6.16
C ALA A 656 56.52 45.24 5.49
N TYR A 657 57.78 45.62 5.76
CA TYR A 657 58.43 46.76 5.12
C TYR A 657 58.55 46.56 3.61
N LEU A 658 58.99 45.39 3.14
CA LEU A 658 59.07 45.03 1.71
C LEU A 658 57.69 45.09 1.03
N ARG A 659 56.64 44.55 1.68
CA ARG A 659 55.27 44.65 1.16
C ARG A 659 54.80 46.10 1.08
N SER A 660 55.05 46.90 2.12
CA SER A 660 54.65 48.31 2.15
C SER A 660 55.40 49.17 1.12
N THR A 661 56.70 48.89 0.90
CA THR A 661 57.50 49.59 -0.11
C THR A 661 57.13 49.17 -1.52
N GLN A 662 56.81 47.90 -1.77
CA GLN A 662 56.22 47.48 -3.05
C GLN A 662 54.92 48.23 -3.34
N LEU A 663 54.02 48.32 -2.36
CA LEU A 663 52.72 48.98 -2.53
C LEU A 663 52.86 50.50 -2.75
N ASN A 664 53.80 51.15 -2.04
CA ASN A 664 54.06 52.58 -2.17
C ASN A 664 54.89 52.94 -3.42
N SER A 665 55.68 52.01 -3.95
CA SER A 665 56.52 52.25 -5.13
C SER A 665 55.71 52.60 -6.39
N CYS A 666 54.52 52.02 -6.55
CA CYS A 666 53.60 52.37 -7.63
C CYS A 666 53.11 53.82 -7.49
N LYS A 667 52.68 54.22 -6.28
CA LYS A 667 52.24 55.60 -6.00
C LYS A 667 53.35 56.62 -6.19
N TRP A 668 54.59 56.28 -5.78
CA TRP A 668 55.76 57.14 -6.00
C TRP A 668 56.07 57.31 -7.48
N ARG A 669 55.92 56.26 -8.29
CA ARG A 669 56.12 56.33 -9.74
C ARG A 669 55.07 57.22 -10.40
N GLU A 670 53.80 57.03 -10.08
CA GLU A 670 52.69 57.87 -10.58
C GLU A 670 52.87 59.34 -10.20
N THR A 671 53.10 59.64 -8.93
CA THR A 671 53.33 61.02 -8.47
C THR A 671 54.57 61.65 -9.10
N SER A 672 55.64 60.87 -9.34
CA SER A 672 56.83 61.36 -10.02
C SER A 672 56.63 61.67 -11.50
N GLN A 673 55.79 60.89 -12.21
CA GLN A 673 55.46 61.14 -13.61
C GLN A 673 54.62 62.42 -13.76
N VAL A 674 53.66 62.65 -12.86
CA VAL A 674 52.87 63.89 -12.84
C VAL A 674 53.76 65.10 -12.55
N LEU A 675 54.67 64.98 -11.57
CA LEU A 675 55.62 66.06 -11.24
C LEU A 675 56.65 66.32 -12.35
N SER A 676 57.11 65.29 -13.05
CA SER A 676 58.04 65.46 -14.18
C SER A 676 57.37 66.17 -15.36
N GLN A 677 56.10 65.86 -15.66
CA GLN A 677 55.35 66.56 -16.70
C GLN A 677 55.13 68.04 -16.36
N LEU A 678 54.82 68.35 -15.10
CA LEU A 678 54.65 69.73 -14.63
C LEU A 678 55.96 70.55 -14.66
N LEU A 679 57.12 69.89 -14.46
CA LEU A 679 58.44 70.53 -14.42
C LEU A 679 59.22 70.43 -15.75
N GLY A 680 58.64 69.82 -16.79
CA GLY A 680 59.25 69.70 -18.13
C GLY A 680 60.47 68.77 -18.21
N LEU A 681 60.59 67.77 -17.32
CA LEU A 681 61.73 66.85 -17.25
C LEU A 681 61.42 65.48 -17.86
N ASP A 682 62.37 64.91 -18.61
CA ASP A 682 62.22 63.63 -19.29
C ASP A 682 62.33 62.42 -18.32
N CYS A 683 61.45 61.43 -18.49
CA CYS A 683 61.06 60.49 -17.42
C CYS A 683 61.66 59.08 -17.53
N ALA A 684 62.58 58.83 -18.46
CA ALA A 684 62.99 57.47 -18.80
C ALA A 684 63.83 56.74 -17.72
N ASP A 685 64.54 57.46 -16.84
CA ASP A 685 65.44 56.86 -15.82
C ASP A 685 65.18 57.40 -14.40
N LEU A 686 64.09 56.94 -13.77
CA LEU A 686 63.70 57.31 -12.41
C LEU A 686 64.34 56.41 -11.34
N THR A 687 65.49 56.83 -10.82
CA THR A 687 66.15 56.26 -9.63
C THR A 687 65.61 56.90 -8.34
N VAL A 688 65.62 56.17 -7.22
CA VAL A 688 65.12 56.65 -5.90
C VAL A 688 65.75 57.98 -5.48
N THR A 689 67.02 58.19 -5.81
CA THR A 689 67.75 59.45 -5.57
C THR A 689 67.26 60.62 -6.42
N LYS A 690 66.91 60.40 -7.70
CA LYS A 690 66.27 61.41 -8.56
C LYS A 690 64.84 61.73 -8.11
N LEU A 691 64.11 60.71 -7.66
CA LEU A 691 62.77 60.84 -7.06
C LEU A 691 62.80 61.73 -5.81
N LYS A 692 63.78 61.52 -4.92
CA LYS A 692 64.00 62.36 -3.73
C LYS A 692 64.37 63.80 -4.09
N ARG A 693 65.13 64.02 -5.18
CA ARG A 693 65.43 65.38 -5.69
C ARG A 693 64.18 66.06 -6.28
N LEU A 694 63.40 65.36 -7.10
CA LEU A 694 62.14 65.88 -7.65
C LEU A 694 61.16 66.27 -6.56
N PHE A 695 61.01 65.45 -5.52
CA PHE A 695 60.14 65.76 -4.38
C PHE A 695 60.63 66.98 -3.61
N ARG A 696 61.96 67.15 -3.48
CA ARG A 696 62.57 68.31 -2.83
C ARG A 696 62.41 69.59 -3.67
N ILE A 697 62.51 69.49 -5.00
CA ILE A 697 62.24 70.59 -5.94
C ILE A 697 60.77 70.98 -5.87
N ALA A 698 59.85 70.02 -5.90
CA ALA A 698 58.42 70.27 -5.78
C ALA A 698 58.06 70.97 -4.45
N LEU A 699 58.67 70.55 -3.32
CA LEU A 699 58.53 71.24 -2.04
C LEU A 699 59.05 72.67 -2.07
N LEU A 700 60.15 72.93 -2.79
CA LEU A 700 60.70 74.28 -2.96
C LEU A 700 59.86 75.14 -3.92
N SER A 701 59.17 74.55 -4.91
CA SER A 701 58.22 75.25 -5.80
C SER A 701 56.98 75.80 -5.08
N PHE A 702 56.66 75.26 -3.90
CA PHE A 702 55.54 75.68 -3.06
C PHE A 702 55.96 76.64 -1.92
N ALA A 703 57.23 77.01 -1.82
CA ALA A 703 57.72 78.02 -0.87
C ALA A 703 57.40 79.45 -1.38
N GLU A 704 57.20 80.42 -0.47
CA GLU A 704 56.78 81.80 -0.80
C GLU A 704 57.79 82.55 -1.69
N ASP A 705 59.08 82.18 -1.63
CA ASP A 705 60.15 82.74 -2.46
C ASP A 705 60.39 81.88 -3.72
N LYS A 706 59.79 82.27 -4.85
CA LYS A 706 59.97 81.56 -6.13
C LYS A 706 61.33 81.87 -6.77
N PRO A 707 62.07 80.88 -7.29
CA PRO A 707 63.31 81.14 -8.02
C PRO A 707 63.04 81.79 -9.38
N GLU A 708 63.73 82.89 -9.68
CA GLU A 708 63.66 83.60 -10.97
C GLU A 708 64.36 82.81 -12.09
N PRO A 709 63.91 82.93 -13.36
CA PRO A 709 64.44 82.14 -14.49
C PRO A 709 65.96 82.27 -14.71
N GLU A 710 66.56 83.39 -14.30
CA GLU A 710 67.98 83.70 -14.47
C GLU A 710 68.90 82.82 -13.59
N TRP A 711 68.36 82.14 -12.58
CA TRP A 711 69.12 81.20 -11.73
C TRP A 711 69.53 79.91 -12.46
N PHE A 712 69.00 79.66 -13.65
CA PHE A 712 69.34 78.49 -14.47
C PHE A 712 70.39 78.81 -15.57
N ASP A 713 70.89 80.05 -15.65
CA ASP A 713 71.97 80.42 -16.57
C ASP A 713 73.35 80.16 -15.93
N ALA A 714 74.20 79.39 -16.63
CA ALA A 714 75.49 78.91 -16.12
C ALA A 714 76.46 80.06 -15.77
N LYS A 715 76.39 81.19 -16.49
CA LYS A 715 77.21 82.38 -16.19
C LYS A 715 76.74 83.12 -14.94
N TYR A 716 75.43 83.12 -14.69
CA TYR A 716 74.87 83.73 -13.47
C TYR A 716 75.19 82.85 -12.25
N CYS A 717 75.22 81.53 -12.41
CA CYS A 717 75.62 80.59 -11.35
C CYS A 717 77.10 80.76 -10.95
N GLU A 718 78.01 81.04 -11.89
CA GLU A 718 79.40 81.42 -11.57
C GLU A 718 79.48 82.77 -10.84
N GLN A 719 78.73 83.78 -11.29
CA GLN A 719 78.66 85.07 -10.58
C GLN A 719 78.07 84.94 -9.17
N VAL A 720 77.05 84.08 -8.98
CA VAL A 720 76.47 83.76 -7.69
C VAL A 720 77.45 82.96 -6.83
N GLN A 721 78.22 82.02 -7.38
CA GLN A 721 79.27 81.34 -6.62
C GLN A 721 80.37 82.30 -6.18
N GLU A 722 80.75 83.26 -7.02
CA GLU A 722 81.76 84.28 -6.70
C GLU A 722 81.25 85.32 -5.68
N THR A 723 79.97 85.73 -5.79
CA THR A 723 79.35 86.59 -4.78
C THR A 723 79.07 85.84 -3.49
N VAL A 724 78.61 84.59 -3.52
CA VAL A 724 78.39 83.77 -2.31
C VAL A 724 79.72 83.51 -1.60
N SER A 725 80.82 83.29 -2.31
CA SER A 725 82.13 83.13 -1.66
C SER A 725 82.63 84.44 -1.03
N LYS A 726 82.44 85.59 -1.67
CA LYS A 726 82.71 86.92 -1.06
C LYS A 726 81.79 87.21 0.13
N SER A 727 80.48 86.97 -0.02
CA SER A 727 79.45 87.18 1.00
C SER A 727 79.60 86.22 2.18
N LYS A 728 80.07 84.99 1.96
CA LYS A 728 80.36 84.02 3.03
C LYS A 728 81.53 84.47 3.89
N LEU A 729 82.54 85.10 3.30
CA LEU A 729 83.68 85.66 4.02
C LEU A 729 83.23 86.86 4.88
N LEU A 730 82.44 87.77 4.29
CA LEU A 730 81.81 88.89 5.02
C LEU A 730 80.83 88.43 6.10
N TYR A 731 80.07 87.34 5.86
CA TYR A 731 79.14 86.77 6.83
C TYR A 731 79.86 86.04 7.96
N GLN A 732 81.00 85.38 7.69
CA GLN A 732 81.85 84.80 8.71
C GLN A 732 82.51 85.88 9.56
N GLU A 733 82.97 86.99 8.97
CA GLU A 733 83.43 88.17 9.71
C GLU A 733 82.30 88.77 10.54
N HIS A 734 81.09 88.94 9.97
CA HIS A 734 79.93 89.39 10.72
C HIS A 734 79.60 88.45 11.89
N ASN A 735 79.60 87.12 11.69
CA ASN A 735 79.32 86.17 12.77
C ASN A 735 80.43 86.09 13.80
N GLN A 736 81.70 86.32 13.45
CA GLN A 736 82.78 86.46 14.42
C GLN A 736 82.65 87.76 15.22
N ILE A 737 82.27 88.87 14.57
CA ILE A 737 82.00 90.14 15.25
C ILE A 737 80.76 90.01 16.13
N LYS A 738 79.72 89.32 15.66
CA LYS A 738 78.49 89.06 16.39
C LYS A 738 78.73 88.10 17.55
N SER A 739 79.51 87.02 17.38
CA SER A 739 79.85 86.13 18.50
C SER A 739 80.74 86.84 19.51
N ARG A 740 81.67 87.71 19.09
CA ARG A 740 82.44 88.57 20.02
C ARG A 740 81.53 89.56 20.76
N LEU A 741 80.56 90.17 20.07
CA LEU A 741 79.61 91.08 20.70
C LEU A 741 78.65 90.33 21.64
N ASP A 742 78.19 89.14 21.25
CA ASP A 742 77.36 88.26 22.08
C ASP A 742 78.15 87.70 23.27
N GLU A 743 79.45 87.41 23.15
CA GLU A 743 80.34 87.06 24.28
C GLU A 743 80.57 88.27 25.21
N ILE A 744 80.72 89.48 24.67
CA ILE A 744 80.95 90.70 25.47
C ILE A 744 79.65 91.21 26.15
N TYR A 745 78.47 90.99 25.56
CA TYR A 745 77.20 91.56 26.04
C TYR A 745 76.20 90.53 26.61
N ASN A 746 76.41 89.21 26.49
CA ASN A 746 75.61 88.20 27.22
C ASN A 746 76.32 87.57 28.43
N GLU A 747 77.54 88.00 28.79
CA GLU A 747 78.11 87.83 30.14
C GLU A 747 77.72 88.99 31.09
N GLY A 748 76.65 89.75 30.76
CA GLY A 748 76.34 91.00 31.43
C GLY A 748 74.86 91.34 31.60
N ILE A 749 73.98 90.36 31.85
CA ILE A 749 72.77 90.53 32.70
C ILE A 749 72.56 89.25 33.52
#